data_AF-D4DAF7-F1
#
_entry.id   AF-D4DAF7-F1
#
_cell.length_a   1.000
_cell.length_b   1.000
_cell.length_c   1.000
_cell.angle_alpha   90.00
_cell.angle_beta   90.00
_cell.angle_gamma   90.00
#
_symmetry.space_group_name_H-M   'P 1'
#
loop_
_entity.id
_entity.type
_entity.pdbx_description
1 polymer ?
#
loop_
_entity_poly.entity_id
_entity_poly.type
_entity_poly.pdbx_seq_one_letter_code
_entity_poly.pdbx_strand_id
1 'polypeptide(L)'
;MAIQNEGSAIIDSQPRPVTLNHNKNEPEEGQSVTSGSGWQMKTPKNEGCPPVAIVGMALRAPGGVKSPDELWRLLLEKKNGICEVPGNRYNIDSFYSENKTHMVKTRHGYFLDEDPACFDASFFAINSHEAGQMDPQQRKLMEVFWECLESAGETDWKGKNIGCYVGVYGEDWLDLASKDPQYTNRYHILGTGQFALSNRLSWQYDFRGPRFFTLWPKFKWLSRIYTNCLPLVADFYYTNCNQGLHPEWRSGDDDKPEQPGLSPEQWEQQLHTAGFSGVDAISFDFDAPHQTSFSILSSAKPSSSPKTDVTLLTGDTPCPWTKKIASSLEKIGYRVHWGRLDQSPPTNQCIVSVLDLESPYLHNLSEEKYIALHSYLTKIGKSRMIWVTRMNQLECSDPNFSIIFGLARTLRNEMGLDISTFETDMFNSAAINGLSKVLDKIEWSRASSALDPDYEFAFHNGSIYNGRCHWMSAQSQMPIESLGETPRKLAIKSIGSVDSLYWQPFADATELTGDEIEVDMHYIGLNFRDVMVATGLFGDPKEFGIEGSGIVRRVASGVVDFKPGDRVFVLDTGAFRTRVVKPAHTVLPILDTMTLEDAATIPCVYLTSIMCLETFSRVREGEVCKKIGAQIFATVGNEEKVQYLVNEFGIPRHHIFNSRNADFLPGIMRETGGRGVDVVLNSLSGKLLHTSWQCVAPFGKMVELGKRDFLSNGRLDMAPMMENRSFIGFDLGHWINADHGILRHQGSLKPIRPIKVYDAADVSEAFRYMQQGTHMGKIVIRLPQDLSAIPLAGVKAPVEFSPDVSYLLVGGLGGLGRSISAWMVEQGARHLVYLSRTAGQTDKDRAFIRELEDQGCHAVCVAGSVVNIADVRSAIAQCPKPLAGVFQLSTVLKDRTFSKMSYEDWTTCLNTKVQGTWNLHEALQNEKDLEFLVLFGSVSGVCGNVGQANYAAANGFLTSFTQYRRQLGLPASVLELGIVDEIGMASENEAALQNARSTSLRLIYENELIEGVRLAIYQCRNPPPADSLTSSSSIIGLGNTKPLTEPGVRPLWARDARFALYSNLAGNGNDGTAGEANNGVKLLLSKIGQSASYLNTEESKSILQGVLGMMVRQSMAHTQDMDEDELAGVNIDSLTAIEMQNWFRRNMGLEISLAEIGKAGVVGNLAETIHGLMKVKYGVTGKQDGADPENDLD
;
A
#
# COMPACT_ATOMS: atom_id res chain seq x y z
N MET A 1 -22.79 49.47 39.70
CA MET A 1 -23.01 50.93 39.77
C MET A 1 -24.07 51.24 38.71
N ALA A 2 -25.25 51.70 39.15
CA ALA A 2 -26.42 51.95 38.30
C ALA A 2 -26.37 53.35 37.64
N ILE A 3 -27.38 53.63 36.78
CA ILE A 3 -27.86 54.95 36.27
C ILE A 3 -27.19 55.38 34.94
N GLN A 4 -27.84 55.82 33.85
CA GLN A 4 -29.22 55.90 33.31
C GLN A 4 -29.12 56.65 31.96
N ASN A 5 -29.96 56.31 30.97
CA ASN A 5 -30.84 57.20 30.17
C ASN A 5 -30.30 58.55 29.59
N GLU A 6 -30.68 59.05 28.41
CA GLU A 6 -31.90 58.92 27.61
C GLU A 6 -31.80 59.69 26.28
N GLY A 7 -32.65 59.28 25.31
CA GLY A 7 -33.41 60.16 24.40
C GLY A 7 -32.76 60.62 23.07
N SER A 8 -33.47 60.78 21.95
CA SER A 8 -34.86 60.49 21.54
C SER A 8 -35.04 60.82 20.05
N ALA A 9 -36.09 60.25 19.45
CA ALA A 9 -36.58 60.29 18.06
C ALA A 9 -36.82 61.68 17.42
N ILE A 10 -37.10 61.71 16.10
CA ILE A 10 -38.28 62.37 15.46
C ILE A 10 -38.43 61.94 13.98
N ILE A 11 -39.71 61.88 13.58
CA ILE A 11 -40.39 61.43 12.35
C ILE A 11 -40.65 62.64 11.40
N ASP A 12 -40.66 62.45 10.07
CA ASP A 12 -41.61 63.00 9.04
C ASP A 12 -40.99 62.94 7.63
N SER A 13 -41.66 62.98 6.46
CA SER A 13 -43.01 62.71 5.92
C SER A 13 -42.92 62.87 4.38
N GLN A 14 -43.80 62.21 3.62
CA GLN A 14 -43.94 62.11 2.14
C GLN A 14 -44.28 63.46 1.39
N PRO A 15 -44.58 63.52 0.04
CA PRO A 15 -44.03 62.92 -1.22
C PRO A 15 -44.04 63.83 -2.52
N ARG A 16 -43.61 63.26 -3.69
CA ARG A 16 -43.94 63.53 -5.15
C ARG A 16 -43.23 64.66 -5.97
N PRO A 17 -43.25 64.71 -7.35
CA PRO A 17 -43.56 63.74 -8.45
C PRO A 17 -42.66 63.80 -9.77
N VAL A 18 -43.11 63.04 -10.78
CA VAL A 18 -42.65 62.55 -12.14
C VAL A 18 -42.65 63.55 -13.33
N THR A 19 -41.89 63.28 -14.42
CA THR A 19 -42.22 63.32 -15.91
C THR A 19 -40.94 63.38 -16.82
N LEU A 20 -40.87 63.13 -18.15
CA LEU A 20 -41.31 62.14 -19.18
C LEU A 20 -40.65 62.54 -20.56
N ASN A 21 -40.47 61.60 -21.53
CA ASN A 21 -40.37 61.74 -23.03
C ASN A 21 -39.02 62.18 -23.73
N HIS A 22 -38.64 61.84 -25.00
CA HIS A 22 -39.07 60.97 -26.14
C HIS A 22 -38.02 60.98 -27.32
N ASN A 23 -37.97 59.92 -28.17
CA ASN A 23 -37.69 59.84 -29.67
C ASN A 23 -36.28 60.19 -30.27
N LYS A 24 -35.76 59.74 -31.46
CA LYS A 24 -36.08 58.80 -32.60
C LYS A 24 -34.89 58.77 -33.64
N ASN A 25 -34.76 57.67 -34.42
CA ASN A 25 -34.33 57.48 -35.86
C ASN A 25 -32.84 57.34 -36.37
N GLU A 26 -32.71 56.42 -37.36
CA GLU A 26 -31.61 55.75 -38.15
C GLU A 26 -30.96 56.57 -39.32
N PRO A 27 -30.17 56.07 -40.34
CA PRO A 27 -29.21 54.93 -40.58
C PRO A 27 -27.87 55.29 -41.37
N GLU A 28 -27.07 54.27 -41.78
CA GLU A 28 -26.05 54.16 -42.90
C GLU A 28 -24.49 54.26 -42.69
N GLU A 29 -23.76 53.69 -43.66
CA GLU A 29 -22.48 52.91 -43.65
C GLU A 29 -21.11 53.64 -43.74
N GLY A 30 -20.00 52.96 -43.33
CA GLY A 30 -18.79 52.82 -44.17
C GLY A 30 -17.41 53.42 -43.77
N GLN A 31 -16.58 52.63 -43.09
CA GLN A 31 -15.08 52.57 -43.05
C GLN A 31 -14.19 53.51 -42.17
N SER A 32 -13.61 52.87 -41.14
CA SER A 32 -12.18 52.75 -40.77
C SER A 32 -11.37 53.92 -40.14
N VAL A 33 -10.89 53.63 -38.91
CA VAL A 33 -9.61 53.99 -38.23
C VAL A 33 -9.50 55.33 -37.47
N THR A 34 -9.34 55.15 -36.14
CA THR A 34 -8.68 55.95 -35.08
C THR A 34 -9.35 57.17 -34.43
N SER A 35 -9.28 57.11 -33.09
CA SER A 35 -9.25 58.18 -32.09
C SER A 35 -10.50 59.04 -31.90
N GLY A 36 -11.15 58.85 -30.74
CA GLY A 36 -12.18 59.72 -30.19
C GLY A 36 -12.72 59.09 -28.90
N SER A 37 -12.12 59.41 -27.75
CA SER A 37 -12.64 60.47 -26.86
C SER A 37 -13.98 60.10 -26.19
N GLY A 38 -13.85 59.53 -24.99
CA GLY A 38 -14.62 59.96 -23.83
C GLY A 38 -16.12 59.70 -23.81
N TRP A 39 -16.51 58.50 -23.38
CA TRP A 39 -17.69 58.38 -22.52
C TRP A 39 -17.24 58.59 -21.07
N GLN A 40 -17.27 59.84 -20.61
CA GLN A 40 -17.26 60.12 -19.17
C GLN A 40 -18.58 59.61 -18.57
N MET A 41 -18.60 58.37 -18.08
CA MET A 41 -19.52 58.01 -17.00
C MET A 41 -18.94 58.53 -15.69
N LYS A 42 -19.72 59.38 -15.03
CA LYS A 42 -19.43 59.95 -13.72
C LYS A 42 -19.01 58.84 -12.75
N THR A 43 -17.83 58.99 -12.15
CA THR A 43 -17.41 58.26 -10.96
C THR A 43 -18.53 58.27 -9.91
N PRO A 44 -19.07 57.12 -9.48
CA PRO A 44 -19.72 57.05 -8.19
C PRO A 44 -18.66 57.38 -7.16
N LYS A 45 -18.97 58.32 -6.26
CA LYS A 45 -18.13 58.60 -5.12
C LYS A 45 -17.93 57.32 -4.32
N ASN A 46 -16.74 57.22 -3.74
CA ASN A 46 -16.34 56.22 -2.77
C ASN A 46 -17.33 56.23 -1.59
N GLU A 47 -18.35 55.39 -1.64
CA GLU A 47 -19.24 55.09 -0.53
C GLU A 47 -18.90 53.67 -0.09
N GLY A 48 -18.63 53.48 1.20
CA GLY A 48 -18.19 52.21 1.77
C GLY A 48 -19.13 51.04 1.44
N CYS A 49 -18.65 49.82 1.66
CA CYS A 49 -19.42 48.60 1.44
C CYS A 49 -20.84 48.75 2.02
N PRO A 50 -21.90 48.54 1.23
CA PRO A 50 -23.26 48.80 1.68
C PRO A 50 -23.57 47.97 2.93
N PRO A 51 -24.27 48.55 3.93
CA PRO A 51 -24.63 47.84 5.14
C PRO A 51 -25.52 46.62 4.80
N VAL A 52 -25.13 45.46 5.34
CA VAL A 52 -25.90 44.21 5.21
C VAL A 52 -26.97 44.17 6.31
N ALA A 53 -28.20 43.87 5.94
CA ALA A 53 -29.30 43.65 6.88
C ALA A 53 -29.76 42.18 6.83
N ILE A 54 -29.93 41.55 8.00
CA ILE A 54 -30.65 40.27 8.09
C ILE A 54 -32.13 40.61 8.10
N VAL A 55 -32.82 40.32 7.01
CA VAL A 55 -34.24 40.68 6.85
C VAL A 55 -35.18 39.54 7.20
N GLY A 56 -34.74 38.27 7.15
CA GLY A 56 -35.51 37.10 7.59
C GLY A 56 -34.62 35.98 8.10
N MET A 57 -35.18 35.10 8.93
CA MET A 57 -34.48 33.92 9.46
C MET A 57 -35.46 32.78 9.72
N ALA A 58 -35.10 31.57 9.30
CA ALA A 58 -35.83 30.35 9.63
C ALA A 58 -34.84 29.23 9.96
N LEU A 59 -35.26 28.30 10.82
CA LEU A 59 -34.45 27.15 11.22
C LEU A 59 -35.34 26.03 11.74
N ARG A 60 -34.86 24.80 11.59
CA ARG A 60 -35.40 23.61 12.28
C ARG A 60 -34.29 22.97 13.07
N ALA A 61 -34.53 22.70 14.34
CA ALA A 61 -33.54 22.14 15.26
C ALA A 61 -34.16 21.05 16.16
N PRO A 62 -33.34 20.16 16.75
CA PRO A 62 -33.80 19.11 17.66
C PRO A 62 -34.56 19.64 18.87
N GLY A 63 -35.48 18.84 19.41
CA GLY A 63 -36.29 19.20 20.60
C GLY A 63 -37.54 20.02 20.27
N GLY A 64 -38.15 19.77 19.11
CA GLY A 64 -39.38 20.43 18.67
C GLY A 64 -39.23 21.88 18.22
N VAL A 65 -38.01 22.32 17.89
CA VAL A 65 -37.74 23.71 17.50
C VAL A 65 -37.95 23.90 16.00
N LYS A 66 -38.93 24.73 15.64
CA LYS A 66 -39.31 25.06 14.26
C LYS A 66 -39.19 26.54 13.91
N SER A 67 -38.76 27.36 14.87
CA SER A 67 -38.55 28.79 14.66
C SER A 67 -37.41 29.34 15.52
N PRO A 68 -36.84 30.49 15.13
CA PRO A 68 -35.90 31.24 15.96
C PRO A 68 -36.39 31.51 17.39
N ASP A 69 -37.67 31.86 17.56
CA ASP A 69 -38.24 32.17 18.87
C ASP A 69 -38.33 30.93 19.77
N GLU A 70 -38.64 29.78 19.20
CA GLU A 70 -38.63 28.50 19.91
C GLU A 70 -37.22 28.07 20.28
N LEU A 71 -36.23 28.31 19.41
CA LEU A 71 -34.82 28.08 19.74
C LEU A 71 -34.41 28.96 20.92
N TRP A 72 -34.75 30.24 20.86
CA TRP A 72 -34.46 31.19 21.92
C TRP A 72 -35.11 30.79 23.24
N ARG A 73 -36.38 30.36 23.20
CA ARG A 73 -37.09 29.84 24.37
C ARG A 73 -36.42 28.58 24.94
N LEU A 74 -36.01 27.63 24.09
CA LEU A 74 -35.30 26.42 24.53
C LEU A 74 -33.99 26.77 25.25
N LEU A 75 -33.23 27.74 24.73
CA LEU A 75 -31.99 28.23 25.34
C LEU A 75 -32.24 28.94 26.67
N LEU A 76 -33.24 29.83 26.73
CA LEU A 76 -33.63 30.55 27.95
C LEU A 76 -34.11 29.59 29.06
N GLU A 77 -34.86 28.56 28.67
CA GLU A 77 -35.36 27.52 29.58
C GLU A 77 -34.28 26.48 29.93
N LYS A 78 -33.09 26.58 29.34
CA LYS A 78 -31.95 25.65 29.54
C LYS A 78 -32.31 24.18 29.26
N LYS A 79 -33.21 23.95 28.30
CA LYS A 79 -33.61 22.61 27.87
C LYS A 79 -32.63 22.04 26.84
N ASN A 80 -32.63 20.71 26.68
CA ASN A 80 -31.81 20.00 25.69
C ASN A 80 -32.73 19.27 24.70
N GLY A 81 -32.40 19.32 23.40
CA GLY A 81 -33.10 18.62 22.32
C GLY A 81 -32.63 17.18 22.08
N ILE A 82 -31.96 16.56 23.05
CA ILE A 82 -31.54 15.16 22.95
C ILE A 82 -32.76 14.24 23.10
N CYS A 83 -32.89 13.27 22.19
CA CYS A 83 -33.94 12.26 22.24
C CYS A 83 -33.36 10.86 21.97
N GLU A 84 -34.11 9.81 22.29
CA GLU A 84 -33.77 8.47 21.82
C GLU A 84 -33.88 8.43 20.29
N VAL A 85 -33.01 7.67 19.64
CA VAL A 85 -32.99 7.54 18.17
C VAL A 85 -34.38 7.12 17.67
N PRO A 86 -35.04 7.94 16.85
CA PRO A 86 -36.37 7.62 16.35
C PRO A 86 -36.35 6.37 15.45
N GLY A 87 -37.35 5.49 15.58
CA GLY A 87 -37.44 4.25 14.80
C GLY A 87 -37.54 4.44 13.28
N ASN A 88 -37.98 5.62 12.82
CA ASN A 88 -37.99 6.00 11.40
C ASN A 88 -36.62 6.53 10.89
N ARG A 89 -35.58 6.58 11.72
CA ARG A 89 -34.19 6.84 11.29
C ARG A 89 -33.46 5.53 11.03
N TYR A 90 -33.32 4.72 12.08
CA TYR A 90 -32.80 3.37 12.02
C TYR A 90 -33.18 2.62 13.30
N ASN A 91 -33.19 1.29 13.24
CA ASN A 91 -33.51 0.46 14.40
C ASN A 91 -32.37 0.47 15.42
N ILE A 92 -32.41 1.37 16.39
CA ILE A 92 -31.34 1.50 17.40
C ILE A 92 -31.08 0.20 18.17
N ASP A 93 -32.06 -0.68 18.34
CA ASP A 93 -31.87 -1.97 19.02
C ASP A 93 -30.94 -2.91 18.25
N SER A 94 -30.85 -2.77 16.93
CA SER A 94 -29.94 -3.56 16.09
C SER A 94 -28.50 -3.03 16.09
N PHE A 95 -28.31 -1.74 16.42
CA PHE A 95 -27.02 -1.06 16.28
C PHE A 95 -26.40 -0.64 17.62
N TYR A 96 -27.16 -0.65 18.73
CA TYR A 96 -26.67 -0.26 20.05
C TYR A 96 -26.04 -1.43 20.82
N SER A 97 -24.85 -1.20 21.36
CA SER A 97 -24.28 -2.07 22.38
C SER A 97 -23.25 -1.32 23.22
N GLU A 98 -23.45 -1.34 24.54
CA GLU A 98 -22.50 -0.75 25.49
C GLU A 98 -21.14 -1.44 25.42
N ASN A 99 -21.12 -2.75 25.18
CA ASN A 99 -19.93 -3.60 25.33
C ASN A 99 -19.30 -4.06 24.01
N LYS A 100 -20.02 -4.08 22.88
CA LYS A 100 -19.46 -4.50 21.57
C LYS A 100 -18.75 -3.37 20.85
N THR A 101 -17.53 -3.62 20.36
CA THR A 101 -16.78 -2.70 19.50
C THR A 101 -17.48 -2.56 18.13
N HIS A 102 -17.46 -1.37 17.52
CA HIS A 102 -18.13 -1.04 16.24
C HIS A 102 -19.67 -0.92 16.28
N MET A 103 -20.29 -0.97 17.46
CA MET A 103 -21.70 -0.64 17.66
C MET A 103 -21.85 0.77 18.24
N VAL A 104 -23.01 1.39 18.01
CA VAL A 104 -23.35 2.72 18.53
C VAL A 104 -23.37 2.63 20.06
N LYS A 105 -22.60 3.51 20.72
CA LYS A 105 -22.43 3.52 22.19
C LYS A 105 -23.49 4.31 22.94
N THR A 106 -24.41 4.95 22.23
CA THR A 106 -25.51 5.72 22.81
C THR A 106 -26.81 5.37 22.10
N ARG A 107 -27.90 5.27 22.86
CA ARG A 107 -29.26 5.17 22.30
C ARG A 107 -29.85 6.53 21.94
N HIS A 108 -29.15 7.61 22.31
CA HIS A 108 -29.65 8.97 22.22
C HIS A 108 -28.82 9.82 21.26
N GLY A 109 -29.48 10.74 20.57
CA GLY A 109 -28.87 11.70 19.65
C GLY A 109 -29.74 12.93 19.46
N TYR A 110 -29.38 13.74 18.47
CA TYR A 110 -30.06 14.97 18.11
C TYR A 110 -30.75 14.77 16.78
N PHE A 111 -32.07 14.69 16.80
CA PHE A 111 -32.88 14.45 15.60
C PHE A 111 -33.94 15.52 15.45
N LEU A 112 -34.27 15.87 14.22
CA LEU A 112 -35.50 16.59 13.94
C LEU A 112 -36.68 15.68 14.27
N ASP A 113 -37.70 16.24 14.93
CA ASP A 113 -38.93 15.52 15.28
C ASP A 113 -39.74 15.13 14.03
N GLU A 114 -39.53 15.84 12.92
CA GLU A 114 -40.19 15.58 11.65
C GLU A 114 -39.58 14.38 10.94
N ASP A 115 -40.40 13.66 10.19
CA ASP A 115 -39.92 12.61 9.31
C ASP A 115 -39.23 13.22 8.05
N PRO A 116 -37.95 12.93 7.78
CA PRO A 116 -37.22 13.42 6.61
C PRO A 116 -37.78 12.84 5.31
N ALA A 117 -38.57 11.77 5.37
CA ALA A 117 -39.31 11.26 4.21
C ALA A 117 -40.45 12.21 3.79
N CYS A 118 -41.04 12.97 4.72
CA CYS A 118 -42.14 13.89 4.45
C CYS A 118 -41.65 15.18 3.77
N PHE A 119 -42.22 15.48 2.60
CA PHE A 119 -41.95 16.66 1.80
C PHE A 119 -43.16 17.00 0.93
N ASP A 120 -43.57 18.28 0.89
CA ASP A 120 -44.66 18.72 0.01
C ASP A 120 -44.16 18.93 -1.43
N ALA A 121 -43.99 17.81 -2.14
CA ALA A 121 -43.52 17.84 -3.52
C ALA A 121 -44.45 18.64 -4.46
N SER A 122 -45.76 18.66 -4.16
CA SER A 122 -46.76 19.33 -4.98
C SER A 122 -46.63 20.86 -4.91
N PHE A 123 -46.37 21.40 -3.73
CA PHE A 123 -46.11 22.82 -3.52
C PHE A 123 -44.89 23.32 -4.32
N PHE A 124 -43.85 22.49 -4.43
CA PHE A 124 -42.63 22.81 -5.17
C PHE A 124 -42.65 22.37 -6.65
N ALA A 125 -43.77 21.87 -7.16
CA ALA A 125 -43.89 21.35 -8.53
C ALA A 125 -42.90 20.21 -8.87
N ILE A 126 -42.57 19.38 -7.89
CA ILE A 126 -41.71 18.19 -8.03
C ILE A 126 -42.59 16.94 -8.08
N ASN A 127 -42.31 16.03 -9.01
CA ASN A 127 -43.07 14.77 -9.12
C ASN A 127 -42.64 13.75 -8.04
N SER A 128 -43.52 12.80 -7.72
CA SER A 128 -43.29 11.82 -6.64
C SER A 128 -42.08 10.93 -6.85
N HIS A 129 -41.74 10.62 -8.10
CA HIS A 129 -40.58 9.79 -8.42
C HIS A 129 -39.27 10.54 -8.17
N GLU A 130 -39.16 11.80 -8.60
CA GLU A 130 -38.02 12.67 -8.31
C GLU A 130 -37.90 12.95 -6.80
N ALA A 131 -39.02 13.28 -6.13
CA ALA A 131 -39.03 13.54 -4.69
C ALA A 131 -38.51 12.35 -3.87
N GLY A 132 -38.78 11.11 -4.32
CA GLY A 132 -38.28 9.89 -3.68
C GLY A 132 -36.77 9.67 -3.82
N GLN A 133 -36.12 10.31 -4.80
CA GLN A 133 -34.68 10.21 -5.05
C GLN A 133 -33.88 11.38 -4.48
N MET A 134 -34.54 12.49 -4.13
CA MET A 134 -33.89 13.68 -3.58
C MET A 134 -33.40 13.46 -2.15
N ASP A 135 -32.17 13.88 -1.89
CA ASP A 135 -31.61 13.99 -0.54
C ASP A 135 -32.59 14.76 0.36
N PRO A 136 -32.98 14.20 1.52
CA PRO A 136 -33.79 14.91 2.52
C PRO A 136 -33.28 16.31 2.87
N GLN A 137 -31.97 16.55 2.82
CA GLN A 137 -31.38 17.87 3.04
C GLN A 137 -31.85 18.89 2.01
N GLN A 138 -31.94 18.51 0.73
CA GLN A 138 -32.47 19.40 -0.31
C GLN A 138 -33.93 19.74 -0.06
N ARG A 139 -34.74 18.72 0.27
CA ARG A 139 -36.17 18.87 0.53
C ARG A 139 -36.44 19.79 1.71
N LYS A 140 -35.73 19.58 2.83
CA LYS A 140 -35.88 20.42 4.03
C LYS A 140 -35.32 21.82 3.83
N LEU A 141 -34.22 21.98 3.10
CA LEU A 141 -33.68 23.30 2.80
C LEU A 141 -34.66 24.13 1.97
N MET A 142 -35.39 23.53 1.03
CA MET A 142 -36.45 24.23 0.28
C MET A 142 -37.58 24.70 1.20
N GLU A 143 -38.09 23.84 2.07
CA GLU A 143 -39.14 24.23 3.04
C GLU A 143 -38.67 25.35 3.98
N VAL A 144 -37.49 25.22 4.58
CA VAL A 144 -36.95 26.22 5.52
C VAL A 144 -36.61 27.54 4.82
N PHE A 145 -36.19 27.48 3.56
CA PHE A 145 -35.94 28.70 2.80
C PHE A 145 -37.24 29.43 2.44
N TRP A 146 -38.33 28.71 2.17
CA TRP A 146 -39.67 29.32 2.06
C TRP A 146 -40.07 30.05 3.35
N GLU A 147 -39.93 29.39 4.51
CA GLU A 147 -40.18 30.00 5.83
C GLU A 147 -39.31 31.24 6.07
N CYS A 148 -38.07 31.24 5.56
CA CYS A 148 -37.16 32.39 5.64
C CYS A 148 -37.68 33.59 4.83
N LEU A 149 -38.20 33.34 3.61
CA LEU A 149 -38.82 34.39 2.80
C LEU A 149 -40.10 34.93 3.46
N GLU A 150 -40.92 34.07 4.05
CA GLU A 150 -42.10 34.48 4.83
C GLU A 150 -41.70 35.32 6.04
N SER A 151 -40.67 34.89 6.79
CA SER A 151 -40.11 35.65 7.91
C SER A 151 -39.57 37.00 7.45
N ALA A 152 -39.02 37.10 6.24
CA ALA A 152 -38.56 38.36 5.68
C ALA A 152 -39.69 39.28 5.23
N GLY A 153 -40.91 38.77 5.08
CA GLY A 153 -42.00 39.47 4.41
C GLY A 153 -41.68 39.80 2.94
N GLU A 154 -40.70 39.12 2.35
CA GLU A 154 -40.28 39.33 0.97
C GLU A 154 -41.30 38.67 0.06
N THR A 155 -41.70 39.33 -1.03
CA THR A 155 -42.72 38.82 -1.98
C THR A 155 -42.32 39.01 -3.44
N ASP A 156 -41.27 39.80 -3.70
CA ASP A 156 -40.82 40.19 -5.03
C ASP A 156 -39.37 39.72 -5.23
N TRP A 157 -39.14 38.40 -5.21
CA TRP A 157 -37.79 37.84 -5.32
C TRP A 157 -37.48 37.20 -6.69
N LYS A 158 -38.51 36.81 -7.45
CA LYS A 158 -38.37 36.07 -8.72
C LYS A 158 -37.68 36.93 -9.79
N GLY A 159 -36.69 36.36 -10.46
CA GLY A 159 -35.92 37.01 -11.53
C GLY A 159 -34.87 38.01 -11.04
N LYS A 160 -34.75 38.23 -9.72
CA LYS A 160 -33.78 39.19 -9.16
C LYS A 160 -32.37 38.60 -9.06
N ASN A 161 -31.38 39.48 -9.08
CA ASN A 161 -29.97 39.14 -8.89
C ASN A 161 -29.67 38.82 -7.41
N ILE A 162 -30.18 37.68 -6.94
CA ILE A 162 -30.03 37.18 -5.58
C ILE A 162 -29.02 36.02 -5.62
N GLY A 163 -27.98 36.09 -4.77
CA GLY A 163 -27.00 35.00 -4.64
C GLY A 163 -27.46 33.94 -3.63
N CYS A 164 -27.17 32.68 -3.90
CA CYS A 164 -27.46 31.54 -3.04
C CYS A 164 -26.16 30.86 -2.59
N TYR A 165 -25.90 30.90 -1.29
CA TYR A 165 -24.69 30.36 -0.66
C TYR A 165 -25.11 29.35 0.40
N VAL A 166 -24.75 28.08 0.22
CA VAL A 166 -25.17 26.99 1.12
C VAL A 166 -23.95 26.31 1.76
N GLY A 167 -23.94 26.24 3.09
CA GLY A 167 -23.02 25.37 3.84
C GLY A 167 -23.67 24.03 4.10
N VAL A 168 -22.97 22.93 3.79
CA VAL A 168 -23.47 21.57 4.01
C VAL A 168 -22.41 20.70 4.68
N TYR A 169 -22.87 19.72 5.44
CA TYR A 169 -22.03 18.72 6.08
C TYR A 169 -22.75 17.37 6.08
N GLY A 170 -22.04 16.32 5.64
CA GLY A 170 -22.59 14.97 5.47
C GLY A 170 -22.89 14.64 4.01
N GLU A 171 -22.54 13.42 3.60
CA GLU A 171 -22.81 12.84 2.28
C GLU A 171 -23.57 11.52 2.40
N ASP A 172 -24.28 11.32 3.51
CA ASP A 172 -24.91 10.05 3.88
C ASP A 172 -25.87 9.54 2.79
N TRP A 173 -26.58 10.44 2.08
CA TRP A 173 -27.49 10.06 0.99
C TRP A 173 -26.75 9.60 -0.28
N LEU A 174 -25.60 10.21 -0.58
CA LEU A 174 -24.72 9.78 -1.67
C LEU A 174 -24.10 8.41 -1.35
N ASP A 175 -23.63 8.23 -0.12
CA ASP A 175 -23.07 6.97 0.36
C ASP A 175 -24.12 5.84 0.35
N LEU A 176 -25.36 6.14 0.76
CA LEU A 176 -26.46 5.18 0.70
C LEU A 176 -26.83 4.81 -0.74
N ALA A 177 -26.93 5.79 -1.64
CA ALA A 177 -27.22 5.54 -3.04
C ALA A 177 -26.12 4.75 -3.76
N SER A 178 -24.87 4.88 -3.31
CA SER A 178 -23.71 4.20 -3.90
C SER A 178 -23.54 2.74 -3.46
N LYS A 179 -24.33 2.25 -2.50
CA LYS A 179 -24.27 0.85 -2.01
C LYS A 179 -24.86 -0.18 -2.96
N ASP A 180 -25.68 0.25 -3.92
CA ASP A 180 -26.20 -0.61 -5.00
C ASP A 180 -25.78 -0.03 -6.36
N PRO A 181 -24.58 -0.39 -6.88
CA PRO A 181 -24.06 0.17 -8.12
C PRO A 181 -24.88 -0.25 -9.36
N GLN A 182 -25.76 -1.25 -9.25
CA GLN A 182 -26.62 -1.69 -10.34
C GLN A 182 -27.89 -0.83 -10.46
N TYR A 183 -28.25 -0.08 -9.41
CA TYR A 183 -29.42 0.79 -9.36
C TYR A 183 -29.08 2.28 -9.54
N THR A 184 -28.39 2.63 -10.65
CA THR A 184 -28.11 4.04 -10.97
C THR A 184 -29.22 4.65 -11.82
N ASN A 185 -30.06 5.52 -11.25
CA ASN A 185 -31.13 6.20 -11.99
C ASN A 185 -30.71 7.60 -12.50
N ARG A 186 -31.52 8.20 -13.39
CA ARG A 186 -31.24 9.52 -14.01
C ARG A 186 -31.20 10.69 -13.01
N TYR A 187 -31.80 10.53 -11.85
CA TYR A 187 -31.81 11.55 -10.79
C TYR A 187 -30.65 11.40 -9.82
N HIS A 188 -29.81 10.36 -9.93
CA HIS A 188 -28.71 10.11 -8.99
C HIS A 188 -27.85 11.37 -8.76
N ILE A 189 -27.29 11.94 -9.83
CA ILE A 189 -26.40 13.11 -9.76
C ILE A 189 -27.11 14.34 -9.17
N LEU A 190 -28.37 14.59 -9.53
CA LEU A 190 -29.15 15.75 -9.06
C LEU A 190 -29.76 15.54 -7.66
N GLY A 191 -29.96 14.28 -7.27
CA GLY A 191 -30.61 13.86 -6.03
C GLY A 191 -29.63 13.74 -4.88
N THR A 192 -28.38 13.34 -5.14
CA THR A 192 -27.35 13.12 -4.10
C THR A 192 -26.23 14.17 -4.11
N GLY A 193 -25.99 14.86 -5.23
CA GLY A 193 -24.91 15.83 -5.35
C GLY A 193 -25.11 17.08 -4.49
N GLN A 194 -24.13 17.45 -3.67
CA GLN A 194 -24.20 18.62 -2.79
C GLN A 194 -24.38 19.95 -3.52
N PHE A 195 -23.83 20.08 -4.74
CA PHE A 195 -24.04 21.24 -5.60
C PHE A 195 -25.52 21.52 -5.90
N ALA A 196 -26.37 20.49 -5.81
CA ALA A 196 -27.78 20.62 -6.09
C ALA A 196 -28.50 21.47 -5.02
N LEU A 197 -27.97 21.61 -3.81
CA LEU A 197 -28.60 22.40 -2.74
C LEU A 197 -28.77 23.88 -3.13
N SER A 198 -27.68 24.55 -3.53
CA SER A 198 -27.73 25.96 -3.93
C SER A 198 -28.32 26.16 -5.33
N ASN A 199 -28.07 25.22 -6.24
CA ASN A 199 -28.60 25.26 -7.60
C ASN A 199 -30.11 25.06 -7.64
N ARG A 200 -30.67 24.13 -6.84
CA ARG A 200 -32.10 23.84 -6.80
C ARG A 200 -32.88 24.95 -6.12
N LEU A 201 -32.36 25.56 -5.04
CA LEU A 201 -32.95 26.78 -4.49
C LEU A 201 -33.02 27.88 -5.54
N SER A 202 -31.89 28.16 -6.20
CA SER A 202 -31.86 29.24 -7.20
C SER A 202 -32.79 28.97 -8.39
N TRP A 203 -32.93 27.71 -8.80
CA TRP A 203 -33.87 27.32 -9.84
C TRP A 203 -35.33 27.41 -9.37
N GLN A 204 -35.65 26.89 -8.18
CA GLN A 204 -37.00 26.86 -7.63
C GLN A 204 -37.57 28.27 -7.41
N TYR A 205 -36.73 29.16 -6.89
CA TYR A 205 -37.13 30.53 -6.51
C TYR A 205 -36.78 31.57 -7.59
N ASP A 206 -36.25 31.14 -8.74
CA ASP A 206 -35.85 31.98 -9.88
C ASP A 206 -34.83 33.08 -9.53
N PHE A 207 -33.76 32.71 -8.82
CA PHE A 207 -32.67 33.61 -8.51
C PHE A 207 -31.65 33.67 -9.64
N ARG A 208 -31.24 34.89 -10.00
CA ARG A 208 -30.34 35.16 -11.13
C ARG A 208 -28.90 35.49 -10.71
N GLY A 209 -28.59 35.44 -9.42
CA GLY A 209 -27.26 35.70 -8.88
C GLY A 209 -26.38 34.45 -8.74
N PRO A 210 -25.21 34.60 -8.08
CA PRO A 210 -24.24 33.52 -7.90
C PRO A 210 -24.81 32.33 -7.12
N ARG A 211 -24.33 31.12 -7.44
CA ARG A 211 -24.73 29.86 -6.79
C ARG A 211 -23.49 29.16 -6.29
N PHE A 212 -23.43 28.92 -4.98
CA PHE A 212 -22.25 28.36 -4.35
C PHE A 212 -22.61 27.41 -3.22
N PHE A 213 -21.83 26.35 -3.06
CA PHE A 213 -21.91 25.46 -1.90
C PHE A 213 -20.51 25.24 -1.31
N THR A 214 -20.43 24.97 -0.01
CA THR A 214 -19.16 24.68 0.68
C THR A 214 -19.32 23.61 1.75
N LEU A 215 -18.31 22.75 1.88
CA LEU A 215 -18.18 21.75 2.93
C LEU A 215 -17.62 22.40 4.21
N TRP A 216 -18.25 22.20 5.37
CA TRP A 216 -17.77 22.74 6.65
C TRP A 216 -17.29 21.63 7.61
N PRO A 217 -16.04 21.67 8.13
CA PRO A 217 -15.61 20.76 9.20
C PRO A 217 -16.28 21.09 10.55
N LYS A 218 -16.50 20.05 11.38
CA LYS A 218 -17.27 20.13 12.66
C LYS A 218 -16.70 21.09 13.73
N PHE A 219 -17.65 21.61 14.53
CA PHE A 219 -17.60 22.27 15.86
C PHE A 219 -17.43 23.81 15.98
N LYS A 220 -18.57 24.53 16.03
CA LYS A 220 -19.02 25.44 17.14
C LYS A 220 -20.27 26.21 16.68
N TRP A 221 -21.47 25.70 17.01
CA TRP A 221 -22.72 26.07 16.32
C TRP A 221 -23.75 26.89 17.12
N LEU A 222 -23.43 27.58 18.21
CA LEU A 222 -24.46 28.41 18.90
C LEU A 222 -24.04 29.80 19.38
N SER A 223 -22.75 30.19 19.33
CA SER A 223 -22.30 31.51 19.79
C SER A 223 -22.03 32.53 18.67
N ARG A 224 -22.20 32.18 17.39
CA ARG A 224 -21.72 33.01 16.26
C ARG A 224 -22.79 33.55 15.32
N ILE A 225 -24.06 33.17 15.49
CA ILE A 225 -25.17 33.71 14.67
C ILE A 225 -25.41 35.21 14.96
N TYR A 226 -25.02 35.71 16.14
CA TYR A 226 -25.23 37.12 16.48
C TYR A 226 -24.08 38.07 16.12
N THR A 227 -22.89 37.57 15.75
CA THR A 227 -21.68 38.42 15.61
C THR A 227 -21.13 38.49 14.18
N ASN A 228 -21.52 37.59 13.29
CA ASN A 228 -20.85 37.41 11.99
C ASN A 228 -21.75 37.63 10.76
N CYS A 229 -22.82 38.41 10.86
CA CYS A 229 -23.54 38.90 9.67
C CYS A 229 -22.87 40.12 9.01
N LEU A 230 -21.63 40.47 9.41
CA LEU A 230 -20.92 41.67 8.94
C LEU A 230 -19.66 41.46 8.08
N PRO A 231 -19.16 40.23 7.82
CA PRO A 231 -18.23 40.03 6.71
C PRO A 231 -18.64 38.92 5.72
N LEU A 232 -19.93 38.57 5.60
CA LEU A 232 -20.38 37.53 4.66
C LEU A 232 -20.55 38.02 3.20
N VAL A 233 -20.15 39.25 2.87
CA VAL A 233 -20.23 39.81 1.50
C VAL A 233 -18.88 40.38 1.01
N ALA A 234 -17.81 40.29 1.81
CA ALA A 234 -16.47 40.67 1.35
C ALA A 234 -15.45 39.63 1.83
N ASP A 235 -14.73 39.06 0.87
CA ASP A 235 -13.59 38.15 1.02
C ASP A 235 -13.89 36.70 1.41
N PHE A 236 -14.47 35.94 0.47
CA PHE A 236 -14.23 34.49 0.38
C PHE A 236 -13.54 34.18 -0.97
N TYR A 237 -12.21 34.24 -0.95
CA TYR A 237 -11.34 33.64 -1.97
C TYR A 237 -10.71 32.35 -1.42
N TYR A 238 -10.48 31.38 -2.32
CA TYR A 238 -9.98 30.00 -2.20
C TYR A 238 -11.08 28.94 -2.13
N THR A 239 -11.24 28.07 -3.14
CA THR A 239 -10.22 27.31 -3.91
C THR A 239 -10.44 27.36 -5.43
N ASN A 240 -9.35 27.57 -6.20
CA ASN A 240 -9.34 27.37 -7.66
C ASN A 240 -9.44 25.87 -8.00
N CYS A 241 -10.64 25.40 -8.31
CA CYS A 241 -10.82 24.33 -9.30
C CYS A 241 -11.11 25.03 -10.63
N ASN A 242 -10.05 25.32 -11.41
CA ASN A 242 -10.19 25.84 -12.77
C ASN A 242 -10.79 24.74 -13.65
N GLN A 243 -12.08 24.83 -13.96
CA GLN A 243 -12.64 24.51 -15.29
C GLN A 243 -13.93 25.32 -15.52
N GLY A 244 -13.84 26.35 -16.37
CA GLY A 244 -14.99 27.10 -16.86
C GLY A 244 -14.63 28.52 -17.32
N LEU A 245 -14.60 28.74 -18.63
CA LEU A 245 -14.22 29.96 -19.33
C LEU A 245 -15.08 31.20 -18.97
N HIS A 246 -14.45 32.32 -18.57
CA HIS A 246 -14.98 33.67 -18.80
C HIS A 246 -13.86 34.70 -19.08
N PRO A 247 -14.04 35.68 -20.00
CA PRO A 247 -12.93 36.43 -20.63
C PRO A 247 -12.44 37.68 -19.88
N GLU A 248 -12.92 37.98 -18.67
CA GLU A 248 -12.63 39.26 -17.97
C GLU A 248 -11.32 39.27 -17.17
N TRP A 249 -10.48 38.23 -17.29
CA TRP A 249 -9.21 38.10 -16.56
C TRP A 249 -7.98 38.63 -17.32
N ARG A 250 -8.15 39.57 -18.24
CA ARG A 250 -7.04 40.33 -18.85
C ARG A 250 -7.42 41.76 -19.19
N SER A 251 -7.25 42.67 -18.23
CA SER A 251 -6.80 44.07 -18.43
C SER A 251 -6.78 44.78 -17.07
N GLY A 252 -5.71 45.41 -16.59
CA GLY A 252 -4.40 45.68 -17.16
C GLY A 252 -3.50 46.40 -16.12
N ASP A 253 -2.23 46.59 -16.50
CA ASP A 253 -1.26 47.59 -16.01
C ASP A 253 -1.35 48.05 -14.55
N ASP A 254 -1.16 47.10 -13.62
CA ASP A 254 -0.45 47.38 -12.38
C ASP A 254 0.83 46.54 -12.39
N ASP A 255 1.98 47.19 -12.18
CA ASP A 255 3.33 46.61 -12.06
C ASP A 255 3.48 45.76 -10.76
N LYS A 256 2.43 45.02 -10.39
CA LYS A 256 2.40 44.12 -9.25
C LYS A 256 2.30 42.69 -9.75
N PRO A 257 3.26 41.81 -9.44
CA PRO A 257 3.16 40.41 -9.82
C PRO A 257 1.96 39.80 -9.10
N GLU A 258 1.17 39.10 -9.91
CA GLU A 258 0.14 38.10 -9.62
C GLU A 258 -0.12 37.77 -8.13
N GLN A 259 -1.40 37.86 -7.73
CA GLN A 259 -2.07 37.31 -6.52
C GLN A 259 -2.42 38.32 -5.40
N PRO A 260 -3.72 38.50 -5.07
CA PRO A 260 -4.17 39.26 -3.90
C PRO A 260 -4.16 38.40 -2.61
N GLY A 261 -3.07 37.66 -2.35
CA GLY A 261 -2.86 36.94 -1.10
C GLY A 261 -2.03 37.77 -0.13
N LEU A 262 -2.38 37.80 1.16
CA LEU A 262 -1.44 38.27 2.18
C LEU A 262 -0.27 37.29 2.21
N SER A 263 0.94 37.81 2.04
CA SER A 263 2.18 37.03 2.21
C SER A 263 2.28 36.44 3.63
N PRO A 264 3.05 35.35 3.82
CA PRO A 264 3.37 34.83 5.15
C PRO A 264 3.84 35.91 6.15
N GLU A 265 4.64 36.87 5.67
CA GLU A 265 5.17 37.98 6.47
C GLU A 265 4.07 38.95 6.90
N GLN A 266 3.04 39.14 6.07
CA GLN A 266 1.88 39.94 6.44
C GLN A 266 0.96 39.20 7.42
N TRP A 267 0.82 37.88 7.27
CA TRP A 267 0.07 37.05 8.22
C TRP A 267 0.71 37.04 9.61
N GLU A 268 2.04 36.94 9.70
CA GLU A 268 2.81 37.11 10.94
C GLU A 268 2.35 38.35 11.71
N GLN A 269 2.34 39.50 11.03
CA GLN A 269 2.00 40.79 11.65
C GLN A 269 0.52 40.88 12.08
N GLN A 270 -0.40 40.35 11.26
CA GLN A 270 -1.83 40.34 11.57
C GLN A 270 -2.16 39.44 12.76
N LEU A 271 -1.53 38.26 12.84
CA LEU A 271 -1.73 37.31 13.92
C LEU A 271 -1.19 37.84 15.26
N HIS A 272 -0.03 38.51 15.26
CA HIS A 272 0.47 39.22 16.46
C HIS A 272 -0.51 40.31 16.93
N THR A 273 -1.04 41.10 15.99
CA THR A 273 -1.98 42.20 16.29
C THR A 273 -3.29 41.68 16.87
N ALA A 274 -3.74 40.50 16.42
CA ALA A 274 -4.94 39.82 16.91
C ALA A 274 -4.75 39.08 18.25
N GLY A 275 -3.56 39.15 18.86
CA GLY A 275 -3.28 38.53 20.16
C GLY A 275 -2.89 37.04 20.09
N PHE A 276 -2.54 36.54 18.90
CA PHE A 276 -1.95 35.22 18.70
C PHE A 276 -0.41 35.31 18.73
N SER A 277 0.27 34.18 18.62
CA SER A 277 1.73 34.06 18.67
C SER A 277 2.47 34.47 17.38
N GLY A 278 1.75 34.82 16.31
CA GLY A 278 2.31 34.99 14.96
C GLY A 278 2.14 33.73 14.11
N VAL A 279 3.02 33.50 13.14
CA VAL A 279 3.11 32.26 12.36
C VAL A 279 4.05 31.30 13.10
N ASP A 280 3.51 30.34 13.85
CA ASP A 280 4.32 29.34 14.57
C ASP A 280 4.92 28.32 13.61
N ALA A 281 4.22 28.00 12.52
CA ALA A 281 4.68 27.14 11.44
C ALA A 281 3.95 27.50 10.15
N ILE A 282 4.64 27.32 9.03
CA ILE A 282 4.07 27.46 7.70
C ILE A 282 4.46 26.27 6.84
N SER A 283 3.51 25.74 6.07
CA SER A 283 3.75 24.68 5.10
C SER A 283 3.16 25.10 3.77
N PHE A 284 3.99 25.13 2.73
CA PHE A 284 3.53 25.32 1.36
C PHE A 284 3.03 23.99 0.79
N ASP A 285 2.15 24.05 -0.20
CA ASP A 285 1.61 22.87 -0.89
C ASP A 285 2.57 22.30 -1.94
N PHE A 286 3.41 23.14 -2.54
CA PHE A 286 4.42 22.77 -3.52
C PHE A 286 5.75 23.50 -3.28
N ASP A 287 6.82 23.03 -3.91
CA ASP A 287 8.09 23.75 -3.95
C ASP A 287 8.00 24.97 -4.87
N ALA A 288 8.76 26.01 -4.53
CA ALA A 288 8.84 27.20 -5.38
C ALA A 288 9.33 26.82 -6.80
N PRO A 289 8.80 27.44 -7.86
CA PRO A 289 7.82 28.53 -7.89
C PRO A 289 6.35 28.06 -7.96
N HIS A 290 6.08 26.76 -7.79
CA HIS A 290 4.76 26.17 -8.02
C HIS A 290 3.82 26.23 -6.81
N GLN A 291 4.20 26.99 -5.78
CA GLN A 291 3.42 27.23 -4.56
C GLN A 291 2.07 27.85 -4.92
N THR A 292 0.97 27.16 -4.61
CA THR A 292 -0.40 27.66 -4.84
C THR A 292 -1.14 28.01 -3.56
N SER A 293 -0.69 27.49 -2.42
CA SER A 293 -1.25 27.75 -1.10
C SER A 293 -0.22 27.47 0.00
N PHE A 294 -0.47 28.02 1.19
CA PHE A 294 0.28 27.69 2.38
C PHE A 294 -0.62 27.62 3.60
N SER A 295 -0.34 26.67 4.48
CA SER A 295 -1.03 26.48 5.76
C SER A 295 -0.23 27.13 6.87
N ILE A 296 -0.88 27.96 7.69
CA ILE A 296 -0.27 28.60 8.86
C ILE A 296 -0.83 27.98 10.14
N LEU A 297 0.06 27.59 11.04
CA LEU A 297 -0.28 27.30 12.43
C LEU A 297 -0.03 28.55 13.28
N SER A 298 -1.01 28.95 14.08
CA SER A 298 -0.88 30.07 15.02
C SER A 298 -1.56 29.72 16.33
N SER A 299 -0.85 29.86 17.44
CA SER A 299 -1.35 29.56 18.77
C SER A 299 -1.92 30.80 19.44
N ALA A 300 -3.02 30.62 20.16
CA ALA A 300 -3.51 31.66 21.05
C ALA A 300 -2.45 31.89 22.13
N LYS A 301 -2.01 33.14 22.30
CA LYS A 301 -0.95 33.48 23.25
C LYS A 301 -1.36 32.97 24.64
N PRO A 302 -0.63 32.02 25.24
CA PRO A 302 -1.00 31.50 26.55
C PRO A 302 -1.02 32.65 27.56
N SER A 303 -2.02 32.70 28.43
CA SER A 303 -1.91 33.48 29.66
C SER A 303 -0.67 32.99 30.39
N SER A 304 0.35 33.84 30.56
CA SER A 304 1.63 33.46 31.15
C SER A 304 1.40 32.71 32.48
N SER A 305 1.64 31.40 32.49
CA SER A 305 1.72 30.65 33.73
C SER A 305 2.90 31.20 34.54
N PRO A 306 2.80 31.27 35.88
CA PRO A 306 3.94 31.62 36.70
C PRO A 306 5.07 30.63 36.44
N LYS A 307 6.23 31.14 36.03
CA LYS A 307 7.40 30.31 35.71
C LYS A 307 7.84 29.54 36.95
N THR A 308 8.05 28.24 36.78
CA THR A 308 8.39 27.32 37.87
C THR A 308 9.89 27.29 38.16
N ASP A 309 10.27 26.77 39.33
CA ASP A 309 11.68 26.58 39.71
C ASP A 309 12.35 25.53 38.79
N VAL A 310 13.56 25.83 38.32
CA VAL A 310 14.37 24.96 37.45
C VAL A 310 15.68 24.61 38.16
N THR A 311 16.05 23.34 38.15
CA THR A 311 17.37 22.88 38.64
C THR A 311 18.30 22.58 37.47
N LEU A 312 19.43 23.27 37.38
CA LEU A 312 20.51 22.97 36.44
C LEU A 312 21.41 21.87 37.00
N LEU A 313 21.33 20.68 36.41
CA LEU A 313 22.17 19.54 36.77
C LEU A 313 23.48 19.59 35.97
N THR A 314 24.61 19.72 36.67
CA THR A 314 25.94 19.92 36.08
C THR A 314 26.98 18.98 36.69
N GLY A 315 28.13 18.85 36.02
CA GLY A 315 29.29 18.13 36.56
C GLY A 315 30.00 18.91 37.66
N ASP A 316 31.23 18.51 38.02
CA ASP A 316 31.96 19.13 39.14
C ASP A 316 32.21 20.63 38.95
N THR A 317 32.36 21.09 37.71
CA THR A 317 32.62 22.51 37.40
C THR A 317 31.66 23.01 36.31
N PRO A 318 30.82 24.04 36.56
CA PRO A 318 29.94 24.59 35.54
C PRO A 318 30.74 25.32 34.45
N CYS A 319 30.55 24.91 33.20
CA CYS A 319 31.18 25.56 32.07
C CYS A 319 30.65 26.99 31.84
N PRO A 320 31.38 27.85 31.10
CA PRO A 320 30.95 29.22 30.81
C PRO A 320 29.56 29.28 30.16
N TRP A 321 29.21 28.27 29.37
CA TRP A 321 27.91 28.16 28.73
C TRP A 321 26.78 27.87 29.72
N THR A 322 26.99 26.93 30.65
CA THR A 322 26.03 26.64 31.72
C THR A 322 25.73 27.86 32.57
N LYS A 323 26.75 28.69 32.87
CA LYS A 323 26.55 29.98 33.58
C LYS A 323 25.72 30.97 32.75
N LYS A 324 25.91 31.01 31.44
CA LYS A 324 25.09 31.83 30.53
C LYS A 324 23.63 31.34 30.48
N ILE A 325 23.40 30.03 30.44
CA ILE A 325 22.06 29.43 30.55
C ILE A 325 21.39 29.88 31.85
N ALA A 326 22.06 29.72 33.00
CA ALA A 326 21.55 30.13 34.30
C ALA A 326 21.14 31.61 34.31
N SER A 327 22.07 32.51 33.99
CA SER A 327 21.82 33.96 34.00
C SER A 327 20.73 34.41 33.01
N SER A 328 20.54 33.69 31.91
CA SER A 328 19.53 34.02 30.91
C SER A 328 18.15 33.48 31.30
N LEU A 329 18.07 32.27 31.87
CA LEU A 329 16.83 31.74 32.42
C LEU A 329 16.33 32.62 33.59
N GLU A 330 17.23 33.11 34.44
CA GLU A 330 16.91 34.08 35.49
C GLU A 330 16.33 35.39 34.93
N LYS A 331 16.95 35.96 33.88
CA LYS A 331 16.44 37.15 33.18
C LYS A 331 15.06 36.93 32.56
N ILE A 332 14.78 35.71 32.10
CA ILE A 332 13.53 35.30 31.48
C ILE A 332 12.45 34.97 32.53
N GLY A 333 12.79 34.98 33.82
CA GLY A 333 11.87 34.88 34.95
C GLY A 333 11.83 33.52 35.67
N TYR A 334 12.72 32.58 35.35
CA TYR A 334 12.85 31.32 36.11
C TYR A 334 13.71 31.51 37.35
N ARG A 335 13.40 30.79 38.44
CA ARG A 335 14.32 30.66 39.57
C ARG A 335 15.21 29.44 39.35
N VAL A 336 16.52 29.67 39.26
CA VAL A 336 17.50 28.64 38.91
C VAL A 336 18.21 28.12 40.16
N HIS A 337 18.17 26.81 40.36
CA HIS A 337 18.94 26.09 41.39
C HIS A 337 20.05 25.28 40.75
N TRP A 338 21.12 25.00 41.49
CA TRP A 338 22.23 24.16 41.03
C TRP A 338 22.13 22.77 41.65
N GLY A 339 22.18 21.73 40.82
CA GLY A 339 22.13 20.33 41.25
C GLY A 339 23.34 19.53 40.77
N ARG A 340 23.66 18.45 41.51
CA ARG A 340 24.72 17.48 41.20
C ARG A 340 24.20 16.05 41.35
N LEU A 341 24.85 15.09 40.69
CA LEU A 341 24.46 13.66 40.74
C LEU A 341 24.67 13.00 42.11
N ASP A 342 25.54 13.56 42.96
CA ASP A 342 25.75 13.11 44.34
C ASP A 342 24.66 13.59 45.32
N GLN A 343 23.76 14.46 44.86
CA GLN A 343 22.62 14.97 45.62
C GLN A 343 21.33 14.24 45.23
N SER A 344 20.32 14.28 46.11
CA SER A 344 18.99 13.77 45.77
C SER A 344 18.33 14.67 44.73
N PRO A 345 17.64 14.10 43.72
CA PRO A 345 16.91 14.89 42.74
C PRO A 345 15.80 15.73 43.40
N PRO A 346 15.54 16.95 42.90
CA PRO A 346 14.44 17.78 43.41
C PRO A 346 13.08 17.15 43.10
N THR A 347 12.07 17.40 43.93
CA THR A 347 10.71 16.87 43.79
C THR A 347 9.80 17.86 43.05
N ASN A 348 9.08 17.38 42.02
CA ASN A 348 8.11 18.17 41.23
C ASN A 348 8.71 19.44 40.57
N GLN A 349 10.00 19.42 40.25
CA GLN A 349 10.67 20.51 39.52
C GLN A 349 11.14 20.05 38.14
N CYS A 350 11.45 21.01 37.27
CA CYS A 350 12.11 20.74 36.00
C CYS A 350 13.63 20.71 36.20
N ILE A 351 14.28 19.64 35.77
CA ILE A 351 15.73 19.44 35.81
C ILE A 351 16.27 19.63 34.40
N VAL A 352 17.15 20.61 34.21
CA VAL A 352 17.87 20.82 32.95
C VAL A 352 19.27 20.23 33.12
N SER A 353 19.49 19.04 32.57
CA SER A 353 20.77 18.35 32.58
C SER A 353 21.67 18.89 31.47
N VAL A 354 22.83 19.39 31.86
CA VAL A 354 23.89 19.89 30.95
C VAL A 354 25.16 19.06 31.06
N LEU A 355 25.05 17.84 31.57
CA LEU A 355 26.16 16.91 31.76
C LEU A 355 26.89 16.58 30.44
N ASP A 356 26.15 16.66 29.34
CA ASP A 356 26.51 16.13 28.02
C ASP A 356 26.83 17.25 27.01
N LEU A 357 27.31 18.41 27.49
CA LEU A 357 27.64 19.57 26.65
C LEU A 357 29.14 19.70 26.34
N GLU A 358 29.99 19.57 27.36
CA GLU A 358 31.45 19.69 27.20
C GLU A 358 32.05 18.43 26.57
N SER A 359 31.58 17.26 27.00
CA SER A 359 32.05 15.94 26.58
C SER A 359 30.88 14.96 26.59
N PRO A 360 30.90 13.90 25.75
CA PRO A 360 29.84 12.89 25.72
C PRO A 360 29.83 12.11 27.04
N TYR A 361 28.94 12.48 27.95
CA TYR A 361 28.94 12.03 29.34
C TYR A 361 28.70 10.52 29.47
N LEU A 362 27.86 9.97 28.58
CA LEU A 362 27.48 8.56 28.58
C LEU A 362 28.51 7.65 27.88
N HIS A 363 29.47 8.23 27.16
CA HIS A 363 30.54 7.50 26.50
C HIS A 363 31.69 7.23 27.47
N ASN A 364 32.18 5.99 27.54
CA ASN A 364 33.25 5.56 28.44
C ASN A 364 33.04 6.00 29.92
N LEU A 365 31.80 5.90 30.41
CA LEU A 365 31.46 6.12 31.82
C LEU A 365 32.36 5.29 32.73
N SER A 366 32.91 5.88 33.80
CA SER A 366 33.49 5.10 34.89
C SER A 366 32.38 4.44 35.73
N GLU A 367 32.71 3.37 36.44
CA GLU A 367 31.76 2.69 37.33
C GLU A 367 31.14 3.64 38.36
N GLU A 368 31.94 4.55 38.93
CA GLU A 368 31.49 5.57 39.89
C GLU A 368 30.46 6.52 39.27
N LYS A 369 30.74 7.03 38.06
CA LYS A 369 29.82 7.93 37.33
C LYS A 369 28.54 7.23 36.92
N TYR A 370 28.63 5.96 36.52
CA TYR A 370 27.47 5.13 36.21
C TYR A 370 26.59 4.95 37.45
N ILE A 371 27.16 4.57 38.59
CA ILE A 371 26.41 4.37 39.85
C ILE A 371 25.73 5.68 40.28
N ALA A 372 26.41 6.82 40.17
CA ALA A 372 25.83 8.12 40.50
C ALA A 372 24.64 8.47 39.59
N LEU A 373 24.80 8.34 38.26
CA LEU A 373 23.74 8.59 37.29
C LEU A 373 22.55 7.64 37.49
N HIS A 374 22.84 6.35 37.65
CA HIS A 374 21.85 5.30 37.90
C HIS A 374 21.04 5.57 39.15
N SER A 375 21.70 5.91 40.26
CA SER A 375 21.04 6.26 41.52
C SER A 375 20.18 7.52 41.39
N TYR A 376 20.66 8.53 40.65
CA TYR A 376 19.93 9.77 40.45
C TYR A 376 18.65 9.56 39.62
N LEU A 377 18.76 8.87 38.47
CA LEU A 377 17.63 8.61 37.57
C LEU A 377 16.59 7.67 38.19
N THR A 378 17.00 6.71 39.02
CA THR A 378 16.06 5.84 39.77
C THR A 378 15.30 6.56 40.88
N LYS A 379 15.80 7.72 41.34
CA LYS A 379 15.17 8.53 42.41
C LYS A 379 14.41 9.76 41.91
N ILE A 380 14.44 10.04 40.60
CA ILE A 380 13.90 11.29 40.02
C ILE A 380 12.38 11.49 40.24
N GLY A 381 11.65 10.40 40.48
CA GLY A 381 10.21 10.45 40.77
C GLY A 381 9.40 11.04 39.62
N LYS A 382 8.53 12.01 39.94
CA LYS A 382 7.66 12.71 38.98
C LYS A 382 8.28 13.99 38.41
N SER A 383 9.55 14.27 38.73
CA SER A 383 10.24 15.45 38.20
C SER A 383 10.54 15.29 36.71
N ARG A 384 10.44 16.40 35.99
CA ARG A 384 10.68 16.44 34.55
C ARG A 384 12.15 16.68 34.29
N MET A 385 12.71 16.05 33.26
CA MET A 385 14.10 16.23 32.87
C MET A 385 14.20 16.65 31.40
N ILE A 386 14.98 17.70 31.13
CA ILE A 386 15.46 18.03 29.79
C ILE A 386 16.95 17.77 29.76
N TRP A 387 17.39 16.87 28.89
CA TRP A 387 18.79 16.55 28.66
C TRP A 387 19.31 17.37 27.47
N VAL A 388 20.19 18.33 27.76
CA VAL A 388 20.82 19.18 26.76
C VAL A 388 22.07 18.47 26.25
N THR A 389 22.14 18.24 24.94
CA THR A 389 23.25 17.56 24.26
C THR A 389 23.59 18.25 22.94
N ARG A 390 24.59 17.74 22.22
CA ARG A 390 25.04 18.26 20.92
C ARG A 390 24.14 17.82 19.77
N MET A 391 24.29 18.45 18.61
CA MET A 391 23.55 18.05 17.41
C MET A 391 24.00 16.66 16.96
N ASN A 392 23.03 15.76 16.76
CA ASN A 392 23.27 14.39 16.30
C ASN A 392 22.26 13.92 15.25
N GLN A 393 21.03 14.44 15.26
CA GLN A 393 19.96 13.97 14.37
C GLN A 393 19.95 14.65 13.00
N LEU A 394 20.24 15.96 12.94
CA LEU A 394 20.30 16.73 11.69
C LEU A 394 21.73 16.76 11.13
N GLU A 395 22.66 17.18 11.98
CA GLU A 395 24.09 17.15 11.74
C GLU A 395 24.75 16.40 12.88
N CYS A 396 25.86 15.70 12.64
CA CYS A 396 26.51 14.90 13.67
C CYS A 396 28.02 15.10 13.61
N SER A 397 28.54 15.94 14.52
CA SER A 397 29.98 16.17 14.65
C SER A 397 30.69 15.07 15.46
N ASP A 398 30.02 14.53 16.47
CA ASP A 398 30.51 13.43 17.30
C ASP A 398 29.33 12.54 17.73
N PRO A 399 29.23 11.30 17.20
CA PRO A 399 28.09 10.43 17.46
C PRO A 399 28.02 9.93 18.91
N ASN A 400 29.06 10.11 19.72
CA ASN A 400 29.07 9.67 21.11
C ASN A 400 28.06 10.41 21.99
N PHE A 401 27.62 11.61 21.59
CA PHE A 401 26.58 12.38 22.27
C PHE A 401 25.17 11.77 22.09
N SER A 402 24.97 10.86 21.14
CA SER A 402 23.63 10.32 20.83
C SER A 402 23.20 9.12 21.68
N ILE A 403 24.09 8.60 22.52
CA ILE A 403 23.80 7.46 23.43
C ILE A 403 22.57 7.75 24.32
N ILE A 404 22.33 9.03 24.64
CA ILE A 404 21.19 9.45 25.44
C ILE A 404 19.84 9.11 24.81
N PHE A 405 19.70 9.13 23.48
CA PHE A 405 18.38 8.93 22.85
C PHE A 405 17.81 7.56 23.20
N GLY A 406 18.60 6.50 23.00
CA GLY A 406 18.18 5.14 23.32
C GLY A 406 17.90 4.94 24.82
N LEU A 407 18.74 5.53 25.69
CA LEU A 407 18.51 5.50 27.14
C LEU A 407 17.19 6.20 27.50
N ALA A 408 16.99 7.44 27.05
CA ALA A 408 15.81 8.23 27.34
C ALA A 408 14.53 7.55 26.83
N ARG A 409 14.54 7.03 25.60
CA ARG A 409 13.43 6.27 25.00
C ARG A 409 13.04 5.07 25.87
N THR A 410 14.02 4.28 26.31
CA THR A 410 13.75 3.12 27.18
C THR A 410 13.25 3.54 28.56
N LEU A 411 13.83 4.58 29.19
CA LEU A 411 13.39 5.04 30.51
C LEU A 411 11.96 5.60 30.50
N ARG A 412 11.52 6.21 29.40
CA ARG A 412 10.12 6.62 29.20
C ARG A 412 9.18 5.42 29.26
N ASN A 413 9.53 4.33 28.58
CA ASN A 413 8.68 3.13 28.51
C ASN A 413 8.75 2.27 29.77
N GLU A 414 9.94 2.11 30.36
CA GLU A 414 10.17 1.20 31.48
C GLU A 414 9.79 1.82 32.83
N MET A 415 10.15 3.09 33.05
CA MET A 415 10.03 3.76 34.35
C MET A 415 9.01 4.90 34.33
N GLY A 416 8.44 5.24 33.16
CA GLY A 416 7.49 6.34 33.03
C GLY A 416 8.10 7.72 33.29
N LEU A 417 9.43 7.87 33.10
CA LEU A 417 10.11 9.15 33.33
C LEU A 417 9.74 10.17 32.24
N ASP A 418 9.50 11.43 32.62
CA ASP A 418 9.31 12.53 31.65
C ASP A 418 10.68 13.13 31.29
N ILE A 419 11.42 12.42 30.45
CA ILE A 419 12.72 12.82 29.93
C ILE A 419 12.61 13.27 28.47
N SER A 420 12.97 14.53 28.22
CA SER A 420 13.06 15.13 26.89
C SER A 420 14.52 15.46 26.55
N THR A 421 14.87 15.55 25.28
CA THR A 421 16.20 15.96 24.81
C THR A 421 16.15 17.28 24.06
N PHE A 422 17.18 18.10 24.25
CA PHE A 422 17.37 19.34 23.50
C PHE A 422 18.78 19.35 22.89
N GLU A 423 18.86 19.22 21.56
CA GLU A 423 20.10 19.22 20.81
C GLU A 423 20.47 20.64 20.36
N THR A 424 21.72 21.04 20.56
CA THR A 424 22.25 22.26 19.95
C THR A 424 23.77 22.26 19.87
N ASP A 425 24.30 22.74 18.75
CA ASP A 425 25.71 23.11 18.60
C ASP A 425 25.91 24.64 18.58
N MET A 426 24.82 25.41 18.75
CA MET A 426 24.87 26.86 18.81
C MET A 426 24.94 27.34 20.26
N PHE A 427 26.13 27.71 20.72
CA PHE A 427 26.33 28.24 22.07
C PHE A 427 26.07 29.76 22.15
N ASN A 428 24.89 30.19 21.72
CA ASN A 428 24.48 31.60 21.65
C ASN A 428 23.10 31.87 22.28
N SER A 429 22.77 33.16 22.48
CA SER A 429 21.52 33.56 23.13
C SER A 429 20.26 33.05 22.41
N ALA A 430 20.32 32.79 21.10
CA ALA A 430 19.20 32.23 20.35
C ALA A 430 18.88 30.80 20.80
N ALA A 431 19.89 29.95 21.03
CA ALA A 431 19.70 28.59 21.52
C ALA A 431 19.12 28.56 22.94
N ILE A 432 19.53 29.47 23.82
CA ILE A 432 18.95 29.60 25.15
C ILE A 432 17.48 30.00 25.07
N ASN A 433 17.15 30.96 24.20
CA ASN A 433 15.76 31.34 23.96
C ASN A 433 14.94 30.16 23.41
N GLY A 434 15.52 29.36 22.51
CA GLY A 434 14.95 28.10 22.04
C GLY A 434 14.67 27.13 23.18
N LEU A 435 15.64 26.90 24.07
CA LEU A 435 15.49 26.05 25.25
C LEU A 435 14.36 26.55 26.18
N SER A 436 14.24 27.86 26.40
CA SER A 436 13.12 28.44 27.16
C SER A 436 11.77 28.18 26.49
N LYS A 437 11.68 28.30 25.16
CA LYS A 437 10.44 27.98 24.43
C LYS A 437 10.07 26.50 24.57
N VAL A 438 11.07 25.60 24.56
CA VAL A 438 10.85 24.16 24.77
C VAL A 438 10.40 23.86 26.19
N LEU A 439 10.98 24.52 27.21
CA LEU A 439 10.52 24.42 28.60
C LEU A 439 9.05 24.79 28.72
N ASP A 440 8.65 25.94 28.17
CA ASP A 440 7.26 26.42 28.18
C ASP A 440 6.33 25.47 27.41
N LYS A 441 6.76 24.96 26.23
CA LYS A 441 6.01 23.98 25.43
C LYS A 441 5.77 22.68 26.20
N ILE A 442 6.79 22.14 26.86
CA ILE A 442 6.67 20.90 27.64
C ILE A 442 5.71 21.12 28.80
N GLU A 443 5.87 22.23 29.55
CA GLU A 443 4.98 22.54 30.66
C GLU A 443 3.52 22.63 30.23
N TRP A 444 3.24 23.34 29.13
CA TRP A 444 1.90 23.44 28.56
C TRP A 444 1.37 22.09 28.06
N SER A 445 2.16 21.34 27.28
CA SER A 445 1.77 20.07 26.68
C SER A 445 1.41 19.01 27.71
N ARG A 446 2.16 18.96 28.83
CA ARG A 446 1.89 18.01 29.92
C ARG A 446 0.67 18.43 30.76
N ALA A 447 0.39 19.74 30.85
CA ALA A 447 -0.79 20.25 31.54
C ALA A 447 -2.08 20.05 30.73
N SER A 448 -2.02 20.14 29.40
CA SER A 448 -3.19 20.08 28.50
C SER A 448 -3.64 18.67 28.12
N SER A 449 -2.99 17.61 28.65
CA SER A 449 -3.27 16.21 28.31
C SER A 449 -3.23 15.94 26.79
N ALA A 450 -2.21 16.48 26.10
CA ALA A 450 -1.99 16.22 24.67
C ALA A 450 -1.99 14.72 24.36
N LEU A 451 -2.56 14.33 23.21
CA LEU A 451 -2.74 12.93 22.82
C LEU A 451 -1.39 12.20 22.75
N ASP A 452 -0.43 12.79 22.02
CA ASP A 452 0.95 12.32 21.88
C ASP A 452 1.94 13.50 22.08
N PRO A 453 2.82 13.43 23.10
CA PRO A 453 3.80 14.49 23.36
C PRO A 453 5.06 14.39 22.48
N ASP A 454 5.65 15.55 22.17
CA ASP A 454 7.04 15.64 21.69
C ASP A 454 8.01 15.49 22.88
N TYR A 455 9.10 14.73 22.67
CA TYR A 455 10.18 14.56 23.65
C TYR A 455 11.55 14.96 23.10
N GLU A 456 11.74 15.01 21.79
CA GLU A 456 13.06 15.23 21.17
C GLU A 456 13.00 16.51 20.34
N PHE A 457 13.89 17.44 20.66
CA PHE A 457 13.93 18.79 20.08
C PHE A 457 15.35 19.10 19.60
N ALA A 458 15.50 19.54 18.36
CA ALA A 458 16.78 19.95 17.80
C ALA A 458 16.77 21.43 17.40
N PHE A 459 17.67 22.24 17.95
CA PHE A 459 17.78 23.65 17.61
C PHE A 459 18.90 23.90 16.60
N HIS A 460 18.51 24.20 15.36
CA HIS A 460 19.39 24.38 14.22
C HIS A 460 18.98 25.61 13.40
N ASN A 461 19.95 26.44 13.00
CA ASN A 461 19.73 27.67 12.19
C ASN A 461 18.58 28.59 12.66
N GLY A 462 18.40 28.73 13.98
CA GLY A 462 17.39 29.62 14.56
C GLY A 462 16.00 28.99 14.73
N SER A 463 15.80 27.76 14.25
CA SER A 463 14.54 27.03 14.29
C SER A 463 14.63 25.80 15.20
N ILE A 464 13.49 25.35 15.73
CA ILE A 464 13.36 24.12 16.52
C ILE A 464 12.72 23.05 15.63
N TYR A 465 13.39 21.93 15.45
CA TYR A 465 12.93 20.78 14.69
C TYR A 465 12.48 19.65 15.62
N ASN A 466 11.51 18.86 15.15
CA ASN A 466 11.00 17.67 15.82
C ASN A 466 10.97 16.52 14.80
N GLY A 467 11.57 15.37 15.14
CA GLY A 467 11.57 14.20 14.27
C GLY A 467 10.18 13.59 14.07
N ARG A 468 9.95 13.00 12.90
CA ARG A 468 8.75 12.20 12.58
C ARG A 468 9.17 10.95 11.80
N CYS A 469 8.54 9.82 12.12
CA CYS A 469 8.71 8.58 11.38
C CYS A 469 7.74 8.57 10.19
N HIS A 470 8.26 8.25 9.01
CA HIS A 470 7.47 8.10 7.79
C HIS A 470 7.42 6.63 7.38
N TRP A 471 6.24 6.15 7.00
CA TRP A 471 6.04 4.79 6.49
C TRP A 471 6.01 4.85 4.97
N MET A 472 6.92 4.12 4.34
CA MET A 472 7.10 4.13 2.89
C MET A 472 7.27 2.69 2.41
N SER A 473 6.89 2.40 1.17
CA SER A 473 7.18 1.09 0.57
C SER A 473 8.66 1.03 0.17
N ALA A 474 9.32 -0.11 0.37
CA ALA A 474 10.72 -0.28 -0.04
C ALA A 474 10.94 0.01 -1.54
N GLN A 475 9.93 -0.27 -2.36
CA GLN A 475 9.93 0.02 -3.81
C GLN A 475 9.96 1.52 -4.10
N SER A 476 9.23 2.34 -3.34
CA SER A 476 9.26 3.80 -3.51
C SER A 476 10.62 4.42 -3.16
N GLN A 477 11.43 3.73 -2.35
CA GLN A 477 12.74 4.19 -1.90
C GLN A 477 13.90 3.73 -2.79
N MET A 478 13.67 2.73 -3.63
CA MET A 478 14.60 2.27 -4.65
C MET A 478 13.98 2.53 -6.02
N PRO A 479 13.78 3.80 -6.42
CA PRO A 479 13.24 4.11 -7.73
C PRO A 479 14.16 3.46 -8.76
N ILE A 480 13.55 2.64 -9.59
CA ILE A 480 14.25 2.06 -10.73
C ILE A 480 14.57 3.24 -11.64
N GLU A 481 15.86 3.55 -11.86
CA GLU A 481 16.26 4.46 -12.93
C GLU A 481 15.50 4.08 -14.19
N SER A 482 15.02 5.06 -14.98
CA SER A 482 14.18 4.74 -16.13
C SER A 482 14.89 3.69 -16.99
N LEU A 483 14.42 2.45 -16.91
CA LEU A 483 15.04 1.34 -17.62
C LEU A 483 14.91 1.53 -19.14
N GLY A 484 14.19 2.58 -19.59
CA GLY A 484 14.11 3.03 -20.98
C GLY A 484 13.80 1.86 -21.90
N GLU A 485 14.83 1.44 -22.63
CA GLU A 485 14.80 0.37 -23.64
C GLU A 485 15.18 -1.03 -23.12
N THR A 486 15.40 -1.22 -21.82
CA THR A 486 15.80 -2.51 -21.26
C THR A 486 14.71 -3.55 -21.55
N PRO A 487 15.07 -4.71 -22.15
CA PRO A 487 14.11 -5.77 -22.45
C PRO A 487 13.41 -6.31 -21.21
N ARG A 488 12.18 -6.80 -21.40
CA ARG A 488 11.31 -7.28 -20.33
C ARG A 488 10.83 -8.69 -20.60
N LYS A 489 10.69 -9.47 -19.54
CA LYS A 489 10.14 -10.83 -19.57
C LYS A 489 9.02 -10.97 -18.56
N LEU A 490 8.03 -11.79 -18.87
CA LEU A 490 6.97 -12.13 -17.94
C LEU A 490 7.53 -13.02 -16.83
N ALA A 491 7.11 -12.76 -15.60
CA ALA A 491 7.44 -13.52 -14.42
C ALA A 491 6.20 -13.70 -13.55
N ILE A 492 6.27 -14.65 -12.61
CA ILE A 492 5.21 -14.90 -11.63
C ILE A 492 5.81 -14.85 -10.24
N LYS A 493 5.22 -14.06 -9.34
CA LYS A 493 5.71 -13.92 -7.96
C LYS A 493 5.27 -15.10 -7.10
N SER A 494 4.05 -15.58 -7.31
CA SER A 494 3.43 -16.65 -6.53
C SER A 494 2.76 -17.67 -7.45
N ILE A 495 3.47 -18.75 -7.77
CA ILE A 495 2.94 -19.86 -8.60
C ILE A 495 1.57 -20.31 -8.07
N GLY A 496 0.59 -20.49 -8.94
CA GLY A 496 -0.81 -20.75 -8.56
C GLY A 496 -1.62 -19.49 -8.26
N SER A 497 -1.18 -18.31 -8.68
CA SER A 497 -1.95 -17.06 -8.63
C SER A 497 -1.63 -16.23 -9.87
N VAL A 498 -2.57 -16.19 -10.82
CA VAL A 498 -2.43 -15.42 -12.06
C VAL A 498 -2.29 -13.91 -11.78
N ASP A 499 -2.88 -13.43 -10.69
CA ASP A 499 -2.76 -12.03 -10.25
C ASP A 499 -1.34 -11.63 -9.84
N SER A 500 -0.48 -12.62 -9.62
CA SER A 500 0.92 -12.41 -9.26
C SER A 500 1.86 -12.35 -10.47
N LEU A 501 1.32 -12.37 -11.70
CA LEU A 501 2.07 -12.13 -12.93
C LEU A 501 2.55 -10.68 -13.01
N TYR A 502 3.79 -10.49 -13.43
CA TYR A 502 4.39 -9.17 -13.61
C TYR A 502 5.50 -9.18 -14.65
N TRP A 503 5.81 -8.01 -15.21
CA TRP A 503 6.93 -7.84 -16.13
C TRP A 503 8.18 -7.39 -15.37
N GLN A 504 9.30 -8.07 -15.62
CA GLN A 504 10.60 -7.72 -15.04
C GLN A 504 11.66 -7.48 -16.14
N PRO A 505 12.62 -6.57 -15.92
CA PRO A 505 13.74 -6.39 -16.82
C PRO A 505 14.62 -7.64 -16.85
N PHE A 506 15.35 -7.83 -17.94
CA PHE A 506 16.44 -8.79 -18.02
C PHE A 506 17.58 -8.23 -18.87
N ALA A 507 18.79 -8.73 -18.62
CA ALA A 507 19.98 -8.30 -19.35
C ALA A 507 19.88 -8.66 -20.84
N ASP A 508 20.26 -7.72 -21.69
CA ASP A 508 20.43 -7.95 -23.13
C ASP A 508 21.62 -8.88 -23.38
N ALA A 509 21.54 -9.69 -24.45
CA ALA A 509 22.69 -10.43 -24.94
C ALA A 509 23.69 -9.45 -25.59
N THR A 510 24.91 -9.39 -25.05
CA THR A 510 25.97 -8.50 -25.55
C THR A 510 26.50 -8.95 -26.91
N GLU A 511 26.64 -10.27 -27.12
CA GLU A 511 27.08 -10.87 -28.38
C GLU A 511 26.18 -12.05 -28.77
N LEU A 512 25.96 -12.23 -30.07
CA LEU A 512 25.29 -13.41 -30.64
C LEU A 512 26.35 -14.41 -31.11
N THR A 513 26.14 -15.69 -30.80
CA THR A 513 27.10 -16.76 -31.13
C THR A 513 26.46 -17.83 -32.03
N GLY A 514 27.28 -18.52 -32.82
CA GLY A 514 26.82 -19.67 -33.61
C GLY A 514 25.71 -19.34 -34.63
N ASP A 515 24.55 -19.99 -34.46
CA ASP A 515 23.35 -19.90 -35.30
C ASP A 515 22.22 -19.07 -34.65
N GLU A 516 22.55 -18.18 -33.71
CA GLU A 516 21.57 -17.37 -33.00
C GLU A 516 21.02 -16.20 -33.83
N ILE A 517 19.72 -15.95 -33.65
CA ILE A 517 18.99 -14.81 -34.17
C ILE A 517 18.28 -14.08 -33.03
N GLU A 518 18.32 -12.75 -33.08
CA GLU A 518 17.66 -11.88 -32.12
C GLU A 518 16.44 -11.23 -32.76
N VAL A 519 15.28 -11.33 -32.10
CA VAL A 519 13.99 -10.86 -32.60
C VAL A 519 13.36 -9.92 -31.58
N ASP A 520 12.95 -8.73 -32.03
CA ASP A 520 12.10 -7.81 -31.28
C ASP A 520 10.64 -8.28 -31.41
N MET A 521 10.11 -8.83 -30.31
CA MET A 521 8.78 -9.44 -30.27
C MET A 521 7.69 -8.36 -30.25
N HIS A 522 6.63 -8.58 -31.03
CA HIS A 522 5.51 -7.63 -31.13
C HIS A 522 4.19 -8.25 -30.65
N TYR A 523 3.97 -9.53 -30.95
CA TYR A 523 2.76 -10.25 -30.54
C TYR A 523 3.13 -11.65 -30.05
N ILE A 524 2.52 -12.09 -28.96
CA ILE A 524 2.73 -13.41 -28.37
C ILE A 524 1.41 -14.16 -28.34
N GLY A 525 1.40 -15.40 -28.81
CA GLY A 525 0.22 -16.26 -28.74
C GLY A 525 0.09 -16.91 -27.37
N LEU A 526 -0.98 -16.61 -26.63
CA LEU A 526 -1.27 -17.26 -25.36
C LEU A 526 -1.83 -18.67 -25.61
N ASN A 527 -1.32 -19.67 -24.89
CA ASN A 527 -1.70 -21.07 -25.01
C ASN A 527 -2.13 -21.64 -23.65
N PHE A 528 -2.94 -22.71 -23.67
CA PHE A 528 -3.39 -23.36 -22.43
C PHE A 528 -2.21 -23.88 -21.58
N ARG A 529 -1.10 -24.23 -22.23
CA ARG A 529 0.18 -24.55 -21.57
C ARG A 529 0.64 -23.44 -20.64
N ASP A 530 0.50 -22.18 -21.03
CA ASP A 530 0.96 -21.04 -20.23
C ASP A 530 0.15 -20.92 -18.93
N VAL A 531 -1.16 -21.17 -19.00
CA VAL A 531 -2.02 -21.24 -17.80
C VAL A 531 -1.58 -22.38 -16.88
N MET A 532 -1.19 -23.54 -17.43
CA MET A 532 -0.66 -24.66 -16.64
C MET A 532 0.71 -24.33 -15.98
N VAL A 533 1.57 -23.58 -16.66
CA VAL A 533 2.84 -23.08 -16.10
C VAL A 533 2.54 -22.09 -14.95
N ALA A 534 1.64 -21.13 -15.16
CA ALA A 534 1.27 -20.14 -14.15
C ALA A 534 0.65 -20.78 -12.90
N THR A 535 -0.04 -21.90 -13.07
CA THR A 535 -0.68 -22.64 -11.96
C THR A 535 0.26 -23.64 -11.28
N GLY A 536 1.46 -23.86 -11.81
CA GLY A 536 2.47 -24.79 -11.26
C GLY A 536 2.22 -26.26 -11.59
N LEU A 537 1.37 -26.53 -12.58
CA LEU A 537 0.97 -27.88 -13.01
C LEU A 537 1.99 -28.54 -13.95
N PHE A 538 2.60 -27.75 -14.85
CA PHE A 538 3.45 -28.26 -15.91
C PHE A 538 4.39 -27.17 -16.44
N GLY A 539 5.68 -27.48 -16.55
CA GLY A 539 6.72 -26.55 -17.03
C GLY A 539 7.27 -25.61 -15.95
N ASP A 540 8.32 -24.86 -16.32
CA ASP A 540 8.94 -23.82 -15.48
C ASP A 540 8.46 -22.42 -15.91
N PRO A 541 8.23 -21.45 -15.01
CA PRO A 541 7.92 -20.06 -15.37
C PRO A 541 8.88 -19.41 -16.38
N LYS A 542 10.13 -19.86 -16.48
CA LYS A 542 11.10 -19.43 -17.51
C LYS A 542 10.67 -19.78 -18.93
N GLU A 543 9.79 -20.76 -19.08
CA GLU A 543 9.29 -21.30 -20.36
C GLU A 543 7.98 -20.66 -20.81
N PHE A 544 7.51 -19.59 -20.16
CA PHE A 544 6.28 -18.90 -20.57
C PHE A 544 6.31 -18.54 -22.05
N GLY A 545 5.28 -18.96 -22.78
CA GLY A 545 5.06 -18.64 -24.17
C GLY A 545 5.81 -19.59 -25.07
N ILE A 546 5.09 -20.14 -26.04
CA ILE A 546 5.63 -21.10 -27.01
C ILE A 546 5.62 -20.56 -28.44
N GLU A 547 4.89 -19.48 -28.71
CA GLU A 547 4.80 -18.89 -30.04
C GLU A 547 4.65 -17.37 -29.99
N GLY A 548 5.08 -16.70 -31.05
CA GLY A 548 4.82 -15.28 -31.27
C GLY A 548 5.31 -14.82 -32.63
N SER A 549 5.23 -13.51 -32.86
CA SER A 549 5.72 -12.85 -34.07
C SER A 549 6.48 -11.58 -33.74
N GLY A 550 7.45 -11.25 -34.59
CA GLY A 550 8.32 -10.11 -34.38
C GLY A 550 9.13 -9.75 -35.62
N ILE A 551 10.11 -8.87 -35.40
CA ILE A 551 11.02 -8.38 -36.44
C ILE A 551 12.45 -8.74 -36.04
N VAL A 552 13.21 -9.29 -36.97
CA VAL A 552 14.63 -9.64 -36.76
C VAL A 552 15.43 -8.36 -36.49
N ARG A 553 16.15 -8.32 -35.38
CA ARG A 553 16.99 -7.19 -34.98
C ARG A 553 18.45 -7.39 -35.38
N ARG A 554 19.01 -8.54 -35.03
CA ARG A 554 20.41 -8.94 -35.30
C ARG A 554 20.46 -10.43 -35.62
N VAL A 555 21.46 -10.83 -36.40
CA VAL A 555 21.75 -12.24 -36.73
C VAL A 555 23.22 -12.51 -36.45
N ALA A 556 23.54 -13.71 -35.93
CA ALA A 556 24.92 -14.17 -35.81
C ALA A 556 25.53 -14.40 -37.20
N SER A 557 26.86 -14.42 -37.29
CA SER A 557 27.57 -14.59 -38.57
C SER A 557 27.30 -15.95 -39.25
N GLY A 558 26.82 -16.94 -38.51
CA GLY A 558 26.48 -18.27 -39.04
C GLY A 558 25.09 -18.35 -39.69
N VAL A 559 24.26 -17.31 -39.58
CA VAL A 559 22.88 -17.29 -40.10
C VAL A 559 22.85 -16.61 -41.47
N VAL A 560 22.40 -17.33 -42.50
CA VAL A 560 22.35 -16.85 -43.90
C VAL A 560 20.94 -16.62 -44.43
N ASP A 561 19.94 -17.24 -43.82
CA ASP A 561 18.54 -17.26 -44.31
C ASP A 561 17.71 -16.06 -43.85
N PHE A 562 18.24 -15.24 -42.94
CA PHE A 562 17.55 -14.10 -42.34
C PHE A 562 18.44 -12.86 -42.30
N LYS A 563 17.83 -11.68 -42.36
CA LYS A 563 18.49 -10.39 -42.18
C LYS A 563 17.70 -9.48 -41.22
N PRO A 564 18.35 -8.49 -40.58
CA PRO A 564 17.67 -7.46 -39.82
C PRO A 564 16.53 -6.80 -40.62
N GLY A 565 15.37 -6.64 -39.98
CA GLY A 565 14.14 -6.11 -40.57
C GLY A 565 13.17 -7.18 -41.11
N ASP A 566 13.59 -8.44 -41.22
CA ASP A 566 12.69 -9.51 -41.67
C ASP A 566 11.58 -9.77 -40.65
N ARG A 567 10.37 -10.05 -41.16
CA ARG A 567 9.18 -10.36 -40.36
C ARG A 567 9.10 -11.85 -40.14
N VAL A 568 9.05 -12.29 -38.88
CA VAL A 568 9.21 -13.70 -38.54
C VAL A 568 8.22 -14.18 -37.47
N PHE A 569 7.88 -15.46 -37.55
CA PHE A 569 7.29 -16.22 -36.45
C PHE A 569 8.41 -16.78 -35.58
N VAL A 570 8.20 -16.80 -34.27
CA VAL A 570 9.07 -17.50 -33.32
C VAL A 570 8.27 -18.66 -32.73
N LEU A 571 8.86 -19.86 -32.77
CA LEU A 571 8.27 -21.07 -32.20
C LEU A 571 9.29 -21.75 -31.29
N ASP A 572 9.33 -21.29 -30.04
CA ASP A 572 10.13 -21.88 -28.97
C ASP A 572 9.56 -21.42 -27.62
N THR A 573 9.87 -22.18 -26.56
CA THR A 573 9.58 -21.85 -25.17
C THR A 573 10.24 -20.55 -24.72
N GLY A 574 9.61 -19.85 -23.78
CA GLY A 574 10.13 -18.59 -23.24
C GLY A 574 9.90 -17.37 -24.15
N ALA A 575 8.86 -17.40 -24.98
CA ALA A 575 8.49 -16.33 -25.90
C ALA A 575 7.84 -15.10 -25.23
N PHE A 576 7.42 -15.18 -23.96
CA PHE A 576 6.88 -14.04 -23.20
C PHE A 576 7.95 -13.02 -22.80
N ARG A 577 8.56 -12.41 -23.81
CA ARG A 577 9.63 -11.42 -23.70
C ARG A 577 9.47 -10.37 -24.79
N THR A 578 9.90 -9.15 -24.51
CA THR A 578 9.97 -8.08 -25.52
C THR A 578 11.07 -8.33 -26.55
N ARG A 579 12.09 -9.12 -26.16
CA ARG A 579 13.17 -9.54 -27.02
C ARG A 579 13.53 -11.00 -26.76
N VAL A 580 13.81 -11.74 -27.82
CA VAL A 580 14.25 -13.14 -27.73
C VAL A 580 15.51 -13.34 -28.54
N VAL A 581 16.43 -14.15 -28.01
CA VAL A 581 17.58 -14.69 -28.73
C VAL A 581 17.39 -16.19 -28.82
N LYS A 582 17.29 -16.72 -30.03
CA LYS A 582 16.94 -18.13 -30.30
C LYS A 582 17.78 -18.68 -31.46
N PRO A 583 17.96 -20.01 -31.56
CA PRO A 583 18.56 -20.61 -32.75
C PRO A 583 17.74 -20.34 -34.01
N ALA A 584 18.37 -20.10 -35.15
CA ALA A 584 17.68 -19.71 -36.40
C ALA A 584 16.66 -20.74 -36.91
N HIS A 585 16.81 -22.03 -36.56
CA HIS A 585 15.88 -23.08 -36.99
C HIS A 585 14.51 -23.03 -36.29
N THR A 586 14.38 -22.30 -35.18
CA THR A 586 13.10 -22.11 -34.46
C THR A 586 12.32 -20.87 -34.95
N VAL A 587 12.88 -20.17 -35.95
CA VAL A 587 12.32 -18.96 -36.55
C VAL A 587 11.91 -19.24 -37.99
N LEU A 588 10.75 -18.71 -38.40
CA LEU A 588 10.17 -18.91 -39.73
C LEU A 588 9.76 -17.57 -40.37
N PRO A 589 9.92 -17.38 -41.69
CA PRO A 589 9.50 -16.14 -42.35
C PRO A 589 7.97 -16.01 -42.41
N ILE A 590 7.47 -14.78 -42.25
CA ILE A 590 6.05 -14.43 -42.42
C ILE A 590 5.77 -14.07 -43.88
N LEU A 591 4.64 -14.55 -44.43
CA LEU A 591 4.17 -14.15 -45.76
C LEU A 591 3.84 -12.65 -45.82
N ASP A 592 4.23 -11.97 -46.89
CA ASP A 592 4.05 -10.52 -47.07
C ASP A 592 2.59 -10.06 -46.88
N THR A 593 1.62 -10.92 -47.22
CA THR A 593 0.17 -10.64 -47.13
C THR A 593 -0.39 -10.72 -45.71
N MET A 594 0.38 -11.18 -44.72
CA MET A 594 -0.08 -11.44 -43.35
C MET A 594 0.41 -10.35 -42.39
N THR A 595 -0.39 -9.95 -41.39
CA THR A 595 0.05 -9.02 -40.33
C THR A 595 0.83 -9.76 -39.23
N LEU A 596 1.58 -9.04 -38.38
CA LEU A 596 2.25 -9.67 -37.23
C LEU A 596 1.23 -10.23 -36.23
N GLU A 597 0.12 -9.54 -36.01
CA GLU A 597 -0.98 -9.99 -35.14
C GLU A 597 -1.54 -11.34 -35.63
N ASP A 598 -1.85 -11.43 -36.92
CA ASP A 598 -2.36 -12.64 -37.55
C ASP A 598 -1.35 -13.78 -37.46
N ALA A 599 -0.07 -13.45 -37.67
CA ALA A 599 1.02 -14.40 -37.63
C ALA A 599 1.15 -15.08 -36.25
N ALA A 600 0.96 -14.35 -35.15
CA ALA A 600 1.07 -14.89 -33.80
C ALA A 600 0.02 -15.98 -33.45
N THR A 601 -0.96 -16.22 -34.33
CA THR A 601 -2.03 -17.21 -34.10
C THR A 601 -1.80 -18.59 -34.72
N ILE A 602 -0.78 -18.73 -35.55
CA ILE A 602 -0.63 -19.85 -36.49
C ILE A 602 0.27 -20.97 -35.97
N PRO A 603 1.52 -20.72 -35.53
CA PRO A 603 2.56 -21.76 -35.42
C PRO A 603 2.16 -22.97 -34.57
N CYS A 604 1.74 -22.76 -33.32
CA CYS A 604 1.43 -23.82 -32.39
C CYS A 604 0.20 -24.63 -32.83
N VAL A 605 -0.86 -23.95 -33.29
CA VAL A 605 -2.14 -24.57 -33.63
C VAL A 605 -2.01 -25.44 -34.89
N TYR A 606 -1.38 -24.90 -35.94
CA TYR A 606 -1.18 -25.63 -37.18
C TYR A 606 -0.18 -26.76 -37.01
N LEU A 607 0.95 -26.53 -36.34
CA LEU A 607 1.93 -27.59 -36.13
C LEU A 607 1.34 -28.75 -35.33
N THR A 608 0.58 -28.46 -34.26
CA THR A 608 -0.14 -29.48 -33.50
C THR A 608 -1.09 -30.27 -34.38
N SER A 609 -1.91 -29.57 -35.18
CA SER A 609 -2.93 -30.20 -36.03
C SER A 609 -2.31 -31.08 -37.12
N ILE A 610 -1.29 -30.58 -37.82
CA ILE A 610 -0.58 -31.29 -38.89
C ILE A 610 0.14 -32.52 -38.32
N MET A 611 0.87 -32.37 -37.22
CA MET A 611 1.55 -33.51 -36.59
C MET A 611 0.55 -34.57 -36.15
N CYS A 612 -0.52 -34.19 -35.46
CA CYS A 612 -1.50 -35.13 -34.96
C CYS A 612 -2.20 -35.88 -36.10
N LEU A 613 -2.61 -35.18 -37.16
CA LEU A 613 -3.46 -35.74 -38.20
C LEU A 613 -2.65 -36.38 -39.35
N GLU A 614 -1.61 -35.73 -39.84
CA GLU A 614 -0.80 -36.24 -40.95
C GLU A 614 0.29 -37.22 -40.48
N THR A 615 0.99 -36.90 -39.37
CA THR A 615 2.14 -37.71 -38.92
C THR A 615 1.71 -38.90 -38.05
N PHE A 616 0.96 -38.65 -36.98
CA PHE A 616 0.58 -39.70 -36.02
C PHE A 616 -0.67 -40.47 -36.46
N SER A 617 -1.67 -39.77 -36.99
CA SER A 617 -2.90 -40.41 -37.45
C SER A 617 -2.80 -40.96 -38.88
N ARG A 618 -1.88 -40.43 -39.71
CA ARG A 618 -1.65 -40.80 -41.11
C ARG A 618 -2.86 -40.57 -42.02
N VAL A 619 -3.61 -39.51 -41.75
CA VAL A 619 -4.65 -39.01 -42.66
C VAL A 619 -3.92 -38.27 -43.81
N ARG A 620 -4.06 -38.71 -45.07
CA ARG A 620 -3.45 -38.07 -46.28
C ARG A 620 -4.61 -37.49 -47.12
N GLU A 621 -4.66 -36.26 -47.65
CA GLU A 621 -3.73 -35.14 -47.88
C GLU A 621 -4.51 -33.78 -47.99
N GLY A 622 -4.11 -32.71 -47.27
CA GLY A 622 -4.48 -31.29 -47.55
C GLY A 622 -5.47 -30.57 -46.60
N GLU A 623 -5.04 -29.46 -45.97
CA GLU A 623 -5.72 -28.63 -44.93
C GLU A 623 -6.63 -29.41 -43.96
N VAL A 624 -5.98 -30.42 -43.39
CA VAL A 624 -6.23 -31.07 -42.12
C VAL A 624 -7.46 -32.01 -42.07
N CYS A 625 -8.66 -31.63 -42.54
CA CYS A 625 -9.81 -32.57 -42.66
C CYS A 625 -10.74 -32.28 -43.85
N LYS A 626 -11.07 -31.01 -44.13
CA LYS A 626 -12.11 -30.65 -45.12
C LYS A 626 -11.70 -30.87 -46.57
N LYS A 627 -10.46 -30.56 -46.93
CA LYS A 627 -9.94 -30.77 -48.28
C LYS A 627 -9.76 -32.26 -48.60
N ILE A 628 -9.65 -33.09 -47.55
CA ILE A 628 -9.60 -34.57 -47.63
C ILE A 628 -11.02 -35.16 -47.81
N GLY A 629 -12.08 -34.39 -47.57
CA GLY A 629 -13.46 -34.88 -47.60
C GLY A 629 -13.85 -35.69 -46.36
N ALA A 630 -13.11 -35.54 -45.24
CA ALA A 630 -13.43 -36.22 -43.99
C ALA A 630 -14.76 -35.73 -43.42
N GLN A 631 -15.56 -36.65 -42.88
CA GLN A 631 -16.72 -36.30 -42.07
C GLN A 631 -16.27 -35.83 -40.70
N ILE A 632 -16.56 -34.57 -40.38
CA ILE A 632 -16.10 -33.93 -39.14
C ILE A 632 -17.22 -33.98 -38.12
N PHE A 633 -16.88 -34.47 -36.93
CA PHE A 633 -17.68 -34.39 -35.71
C PHE A 633 -16.93 -33.54 -34.68
N ALA A 634 -17.63 -32.68 -33.96
CA ALA A 634 -17.03 -31.77 -32.99
C ALA A 634 -17.83 -31.72 -31.70
N THR A 635 -17.15 -31.43 -30.58
CA THR A 635 -17.78 -31.15 -29.30
C THR A 635 -17.51 -29.71 -28.90
N VAL A 636 -18.53 -28.99 -28.42
CA VAL A 636 -18.39 -27.59 -27.96
C VAL A 636 -19.20 -27.33 -26.69
N GLY A 637 -18.81 -26.29 -25.95
CA GLY A 637 -19.38 -26.01 -24.63
C GLY A 637 -20.57 -25.05 -24.58
N ASN A 638 -20.88 -24.34 -25.68
CA ASN A 638 -21.98 -23.36 -25.73
C ASN A 638 -22.55 -23.22 -27.16
N GLU A 639 -23.75 -22.64 -27.27
CA GLU A 639 -24.46 -22.50 -28.56
C GLU A 639 -23.82 -21.46 -29.50
N GLU A 640 -23.12 -20.45 -28.98
CA GLU A 640 -22.37 -19.50 -29.80
C GLU A 640 -21.27 -20.20 -30.63
N LYS A 641 -20.51 -21.11 -30.00
CA LYS A 641 -19.50 -21.93 -30.67
C LYS A 641 -20.12 -22.90 -31.69
N VAL A 642 -21.33 -23.40 -31.43
CA VAL A 642 -22.09 -24.21 -32.40
C VAL A 642 -22.37 -23.38 -33.65
N GLN A 643 -22.95 -22.19 -33.50
CA GLN A 643 -23.30 -21.33 -34.63
C GLN A 643 -22.05 -20.92 -35.43
N TYR A 644 -20.93 -20.67 -34.75
CA TYR A 644 -19.65 -20.40 -35.39
C TYR A 644 -19.19 -21.58 -36.28
N LEU A 645 -19.21 -22.81 -35.77
CA LEU A 645 -18.82 -24.00 -36.55
C LEU A 645 -19.77 -24.27 -37.73
N VAL A 646 -21.06 -23.97 -37.59
CA VAL A 646 -22.05 -24.09 -38.67
C VAL A 646 -21.80 -23.03 -39.76
N ASN A 647 -21.65 -21.77 -39.37
CA ASN A 647 -21.62 -20.65 -40.31
C ASN A 647 -20.26 -20.53 -41.02
N GLU A 648 -19.15 -20.61 -40.28
CA GLU A 648 -17.81 -20.44 -40.84
C GLU A 648 -17.26 -21.74 -41.43
N PHE A 649 -17.53 -22.86 -40.75
CA PHE A 649 -17.00 -24.16 -41.14
C PHE A 649 -18.05 -25.10 -41.74
N GLY A 650 -19.30 -24.68 -41.95
CA GLY A 650 -20.29 -25.52 -42.65
C GLY A 650 -20.46 -26.92 -42.04
N ILE A 651 -20.13 -27.10 -40.76
CA ILE A 651 -20.27 -28.39 -40.09
C ILE A 651 -21.76 -28.56 -39.79
N PRO A 652 -22.40 -29.66 -40.21
CA PRO A 652 -23.82 -29.85 -39.96
C PRO A 652 -24.13 -29.83 -38.46
N ARG A 653 -25.22 -29.17 -38.05
CA ARG A 653 -25.62 -29.05 -36.63
C ARG A 653 -25.73 -30.41 -35.91
N HIS A 654 -26.14 -31.47 -36.62
CA HIS A 654 -26.25 -32.83 -36.10
C HIS A 654 -24.90 -33.53 -35.90
N HIS A 655 -23.80 -32.97 -36.40
CA HIS A 655 -22.43 -33.43 -36.14
C HIS A 655 -21.76 -32.69 -34.96
N ILE A 656 -22.47 -31.76 -34.31
CA ILE A 656 -21.94 -30.94 -33.21
C ILE A 656 -22.63 -31.32 -31.91
N PHE A 657 -21.84 -31.77 -30.94
CA PHE A 657 -22.31 -32.28 -29.65
C PHE A 657 -21.78 -31.45 -28.47
N ASN A 658 -22.29 -31.72 -27.26
CA ASN A 658 -21.88 -31.01 -26.05
C ASN A 658 -20.53 -31.56 -25.52
N SER A 659 -19.57 -30.68 -25.21
CA SER A 659 -18.26 -31.07 -24.68
C SER A 659 -18.20 -31.22 -23.16
N ARG A 660 -19.26 -30.85 -22.44
CA ARG A 660 -19.31 -30.86 -20.96
C ARG A 660 -19.93 -32.13 -20.38
N ASN A 661 -20.50 -32.99 -21.23
CA ASN A 661 -21.13 -34.24 -20.81
C ASN A 661 -20.83 -35.37 -21.80
N ALA A 662 -21.31 -36.58 -21.49
CA ALA A 662 -21.03 -37.78 -22.29
C ALA A 662 -22.01 -38.01 -23.45
N ASP A 663 -22.93 -37.08 -23.72
CA ASP A 663 -24.02 -37.27 -24.70
C ASP A 663 -23.52 -37.33 -26.15
N PHE A 664 -22.27 -36.91 -26.39
CA PHE A 664 -21.65 -37.04 -27.71
C PHE A 664 -21.44 -38.50 -28.13
N LEU A 665 -21.27 -39.45 -27.20
CA LEU A 665 -21.10 -40.86 -27.54
C LEU A 665 -22.32 -41.45 -28.27
N PRO A 666 -23.55 -41.44 -27.70
CA PRO A 666 -24.71 -41.95 -28.42
C PRO A 666 -25.02 -41.14 -29.69
N GLY A 667 -24.70 -39.85 -29.70
CA GLY A 667 -24.81 -38.99 -30.88
C GLY A 667 -23.90 -39.45 -32.02
N ILE A 668 -22.60 -39.58 -31.77
CA ILE A 668 -21.61 -40.04 -32.76
C ILE A 668 -21.94 -41.46 -33.23
N MET A 669 -22.30 -42.37 -32.32
CA MET A 669 -22.68 -43.72 -32.70
C MET A 669 -23.91 -43.74 -33.62
N ARG A 670 -24.90 -42.86 -33.40
CA ARG A 670 -26.05 -42.75 -34.29
C ARG A 670 -25.66 -42.26 -35.69
N GLU A 671 -24.89 -41.18 -35.78
CA GLU A 671 -24.50 -40.59 -37.08
C GLU A 671 -23.52 -41.50 -37.86
N THR A 672 -22.79 -42.39 -37.17
CA THR A 672 -21.84 -43.33 -37.77
C THR A 672 -22.39 -44.74 -37.95
N GLY A 673 -23.69 -44.97 -37.69
CA GLY A 673 -24.31 -46.31 -37.82
C GLY A 673 -23.76 -47.35 -36.84
N GLY A 674 -23.30 -46.92 -35.67
CA GLY A 674 -22.72 -47.75 -34.61
C GLY A 674 -21.23 -48.07 -34.77
N ARG A 675 -20.58 -47.53 -35.81
CA ARG A 675 -19.16 -47.82 -36.10
C ARG A 675 -18.19 -47.00 -35.24
N GLY A 676 -18.52 -45.75 -34.91
CA GLY A 676 -17.58 -44.79 -34.33
C GLY A 676 -16.75 -44.05 -35.39
N VAL A 677 -15.72 -43.34 -34.96
CA VAL A 677 -14.86 -42.48 -35.80
C VAL A 677 -13.43 -43.04 -35.94
N ASP A 678 -12.84 -42.87 -37.12
CA ASP A 678 -11.50 -43.42 -37.44
C ASP A 678 -10.37 -42.72 -36.68
N VAL A 679 -10.51 -41.42 -36.38
CA VAL A 679 -9.53 -40.61 -35.65
C VAL A 679 -10.24 -39.73 -34.62
N VAL A 680 -9.79 -39.78 -33.37
CA VAL A 680 -10.22 -38.89 -32.29
C VAL A 680 -9.03 -38.03 -31.88
N LEU A 681 -9.15 -36.71 -32.02
CA LEU A 681 -8.23 -35.76 -31.42
C LEU A 681 -8.83 -35.28 -30.10
N ASN A 682 -8.32 -35.77 -28.97
CA ASN A 682 -8.92 -35.52 -27.66
C ASN A 682 -8.12 -34.52 -26.84
N SER A 683 -8.84 -33.64 -26.16
CA SER A 683 -8.33 -32.76 -25.11
C SER A 683 -9.22 -32.77 -23.86
N LEU A 684 -10.27 -33.62 -23.84
CA LEU A 684 -11.12 -33.84 -22.68
C LEU A 684 -10.43 -34.81 -21.73
N SER A 685 -10.84 -34.81 -20.46
CA SER A 685 -10.11 -35.55 -19.42
C SER A 685 -11.05 -36.33 -18.51
N GLY A 686 -10.52 -37.32 -17.77
CA GLY A 686 -11.28 -38.16 -16.84
C GLY A 686 -12.39 -38.94 -17.54
N LYS A 687 -13.63 -38.92 -17.02
CA LYS A 687 -14.74 -39.70 -17.60
C LYS A 687 -14.97 -39.40 -19.09
N LEU A 688 -14.80 -38.16 -19.52
CA LEU A 688 -15.01 -37.76 -20.91
C LEU A 688 -13.88 -38.23 -21.85
N LEU A 689 -12.65 -38.43 -21.33
CA LEU A 689 -11.58 -39.12 -22.07
C LEU A 689 -11.99 -40.56 -22.36
N HIS A 690 -12.50 -41.28 -21.36
CA HIS A 690 -13.01 -42.64 -21.56
C HIS A 690 -14.19 -42.72 -22.52
N THR A 691 -15.12 -41.77 -22.45
CA THR A 691 -16.21 -41.65 -23.42
C THR A 691 -15.69 -41.40 -24.84
N SER A 692 -14.65 -40.58 -24.98
CA SER A 692 -13.98 -40.34 -26.27
C SER A 692 -13.28 -41.60 -26.80
N TRP A 693 -12.65 -42.39 -25.92
CA TRP A 693 -12.03 -43.67 -26.26
C TRP A 693 -13.03 -44.70 -26.79
N GLN A 694 -14.25 -44.69 -26.25
CA GLN A 694 -15.36 -45.53 -26.74
C GLN A 694 -15.84 -45.12 -28.13
N CYS A 695 -15.70 -43.84 -28.52
CA CYS A 695 -16.09 -43.34 -29.85
C CYS A 695 -15.17 -43.80 -30.98
N VAL A 696 -13.97 -44.30 -30.68
CA VAL A 696 -12.99 -44.75 -31.69
C VAL A 696 -13.52 -46.00 -32.41
N ALA A 697 -13.48 -46.05 -33.73
CA ALA A 697 -13.87 -47.23 -34.50
C ALA A 697 -12.81 -48.35 -34.40
N PRO A 698 -13.16 -49.62 -34.73
CA PRO A 698 -12.15 -50.66 -34.95
C PRO A 698 -11.05 -50.18 -35.91
N PHE A 699 -9.78 -50.48 -35.60
CA PHE A 699 -8.57 -49.98 -36.29
C PHE A 699 -8.35 -48.46 -36.22
N GLY A 700 -9.20 -47.73 -35.50
CA GLY A 700 -9.09 -46.29 -35.33
C GLY A 700 -8.00 -45.87 -34.34
N LYS A 701 -7.77 -44.56 -34.27
CA LYS A 701 -6.73 -43.95 -33.44
C LYS A 701 -7.29 -42.84 -32.57
N MET A 702 -6.78 -42.75 -31.34
CA MET A 702 -6.98 -41.59 -30.46
C MET A 702 -5.65 -40.91 -30.22
N VAL A 703 -5.58 -39.61 -30.50
CA VAL A 703 -4.45 -38.75 -30.17
C VAL A 703 -4.83 -37.88 -28.99
N GLU A 704 -4.17 -38.08 -27.86
CA GLU A 704 -4.42 -37.40 -26.60
C GLU A 704 -3.50 -36.17 -26.47
N LEU A 705 -4.12 -34.99 -26.47
CA LEU A 705 -3.46 -33.71 -26.22
C LEU A 705 -3.50 -33.33 -24.73
N GLY A 706 -4.49 -33.84 -23.99
CA GLY A 706 -4.67 -33.54 -22.57
C GLY A 706 -3.52 -34.09 -21.73
N LYS A 707 -2.99 -33.25 -20.84
CA LYS A 707 -1.89 -33.65 -19.92
C LYS A 707 -2.38 -34.16 -18.58
N ARG A 708 -3.62 -33.85 -18.20
CA ARG A 708 -4.15 -34.12 -16.86
C ARG A 708 -4.07 -35.60 -16.49
N ASP A 709 -4.69 -36.46 -17.29
CA ASP A 709 -4.75 -37.89 -16.99
C ASP A 709 -3.35 -38.56 -17.03
N PHE A 710 -2.41 -38.03 -17.81
CA PHE A 710 -1.01 -38.46 -17.75
C PHE A 710 -0.33 -38.05 -16.44
N LEU A 711 -0.48 -36.80 -16.01
CA LEU A 711 0.12 -36.28 -14.78
C LEU A 711 -0.47 -36.94 -13.51
N SER A 712 -1.74 -37.34 -13.55
CA SER A 712 -2.43 -37.98 -12.43
C SER A 712 -2.37 -39.52 -12.44
N ASN A 713 -1.57 -40.13 -13.32
CA ASN A 713 -1.51 -41.58 -13.51
C ASN A 713 -2.89 -42.23 -13.75
N GLY A 714 -3.70 -41.62 -14.62
CA GLY A 714 -5.01 -42.12 -15.03
C GLY A 714 -4.95 -43.52 -15.62
N ARG A 715 -5.99 -44.32 -15.38
CA ARG A 715 -6.11 -45.68 -15.94
C ARG A 715 -6.83 -45.60 -17.28
N LEU A 716 -6.40 -46.39 -18.27
CA LEU A 716 -7.09 -46.53 -19.55
C LEU A 716 -7.70 -47.94 -19.66
N ASP A 717 -8.92 -48.03 -20.18
CA ASP A 717 -9.54 -49.33 -20.47
C ASP A 717 -8.86 -49.99 -21.67
N MET A 718 -8.34 -51.20 -21.46
CA MET A 718 -7.60 -51.97 -22.46
C MET A 718 -8.53 -52.77 -23.37
N ALA A 719 -9.80 -53.00 -23.01
CA ALA A 719 -10.70 -53.82 -23.81
C ALA A 719 -10.86 -53.31 -25.27
N PRO A 720 -10.98 -52.00 -25.54
CA PRO A 720 -11.07 -51.49 -26.91
C PRO A 720 -9.83 -51.76 -27.78
N MET A 721 -8.67 -52.07 -27.19
CA MET A 721 -7.46 -52.41 -27.97
C MET A 721 -7.58 -53.75 -28.70
N MET A 722 -8.48 -54.64 -28.27
CA MET A 722 -8.74 -55.92 -28.97
C MET A 722 -9.27 -55.72 -30.39
N GLU A 723 -9.84 -54.55 -30.69
CA GLU A 723 -10.29 -54.16 -32.03
C GLU A 723 -9.21 -53.44 -32.84
N ASN A 724 -7.92 -53.63 -32.47
CA ASN A 724 -6.75 -53.00 -33.08
C ASN A 724 -6.78 -51.46 -33.04
N ARG A 725 -7.40 -50.88 -32.00
CA ARG A 725 -7.38 -49.42 -31.77
C ARG A 725 -6.02 -48.99 -31.24
N SER A 726 -5.56 -47.80 -31.64
CA SER A 726 -4.30 -47.21 -31.14
C SER A 726 -4.56 -45.97 -30.27
N PHE A 727 -3.82 -45.83 -29.18
CA PHE A 727 -3.85 -44.65 -28.31
C PHE A 727 -2.46 -43.98 -28.32
N ILE A 728 -2.40 -42.68 -28.59
CA ILE A 728 -1.16 -41.93 -28.81
C ILE A 728 -1.17 -40.69 -27.90
N GLY A 729 -0.27 -40.62 -26.92
CA GLY A 729 -0.03 -39.38 -26.17
C GLY A 729 0.85 -38.42 -26.96
N PHE A 730 0.39 -37.18 -27.16
CA PHE A 730 1.13 -36.16 -27.90
C PHE A 730 1.58 -35.01 -26.98
N ASP A 731 2.79 -34.49 -27.21
CA ASP A 731 3.31 -33.28 -26.60
C ASP A 731 4.07 -32.47 -27.62
N LEU A 732 3.63 -31.23 -27.86
CA LEU A 732 4.37 -30.34 -28.76
C LEU A 732 5.74 -29.95 -28.18
N GLY A 733 5.90 -29.92 -26.85
CA GLY A 733 7.15 -29.54 -26.20
C GLY A 733 8.34 -30.42 -26.58
N HIS A 734 8.11 -31.72 -26.86
CA HIS A 734 9.15 -32.64 -27.33
C HIS A 734 9.58 -32.40 -28.78
N TRP A 735 8.79 -31.62 -29.53
CA TRP A 735 9.00 -31.38 -30.97
C TRP A 735 9.29 -29.91 -31.28
N ILE A 736 9.28 -29.03 -30.28
CA ILE A 736 9.45 -27.58 -30.50
C ILE A 736 10.83 -27.22 -31.05
N ASN A 737 11.84 -28.07 -30.80
CA ASN A 737 13.21 -27.92 -31.33
C ASN A 737 13.48 -28.77 -32.58
N ALA A 738 12.45 -29.40 -33.15
CA ALA A 738 12.59 -30.15 -34.41
C ALA A 738 12.53 -29.21 -35.63
N ASP A 739 12.91 -29.70 -36.82
CA ASP A 739 12.82 -28.92 -38.05
C ASP A 739 11.34 -28.67 -38.43
N HIS A 740 10.94 -27.40 -38.46
CA HIS A 740 9.59 -26.92 -38.75
C HIS A 740 9.32 -26.71 -40.25
N GLY A 741 10.13 -27.28 -41.14
CA GLY A 741 9.99 -27.18 -42.60
C GLY A 741 8.59 -27.51 -43.14
N ILE A 742 7.78 -28.25 -42.40
CA ILE A 742 6.38 -28.56 -42.72
C ILE A 742 5.48 -27.31 -42.78
N LEU A 743 5.78 -26.28 -41.98
CA LEU A 743 5.06 -25.01 -42.01
C LEU A 743 5.49 -24.12 -43.19
N ARG A 744 6.66 -24.37 -43.80
CA ARG A 744 7.19 -23.56 -44.93
C ARG A 744 6.50 -23.84 -46.26
N HIS A 745 5.86 -25.01 -46.41
CA HIS A 745 5.38 -25.53 -47.71
C HIS A 745 3.85 -25.41 -47.92
N GLN A 746 3.11 -24.83 -46.98
CA GLN A 746 1.65 -24.73 -47.08
C GLN A 746 1.23 -23.31 -47.47
N GLY A 747 1.00 -23.07 -48.76
CA GLY A 747 0.46 -21.80 -49.32
C GLY A 747 -0.99 -21.48 -48.93
N SER A 748 -1.47 -22.02 -47.80
CA SER A 748 -2.86 -21.98 -47.39
C SER A 748 -3.07 -21.68 -45.89
N LEU A 749 -2.00 -21.48 -45.11
CA LEU A 749 -2.10 -21.10 -43.70
C LEU A 749 -2.95 -19.82 -43.55
N LYS A 750 -4.04 -19.93 -42.77
CA LYS A 750 -4.93 -18.81 -42.46
C LYS A 750 -4.84 -18.46 -40.98
N PRO A 751 -4.95 -17.17 -40.62
CA PRO A 751 -4.98 -16.76 -39.21
C PRO A 751 -6.18 -17.39 -38.48
N ILE A 752 -6.00 -17.77 -37.22
CA ILE A 752 -7.08 -18.32 -36.41
C ILE A 752 -7.99 -17.18 -35.94
N ARG A 753 -9.28 -17.24 -36.30
CA ARG A 753 -10.29 -16.26 -35.90
C ARG A 753 -11.30 -16.87 -34.90
N PRO A 754 -11.94 -16.04 -34.06
CA PRO A 754 -11.63 -14.64 -33.80
C PRO A 754 -10.30 -14.47 -33.03
N ILE A 755 -9.70 -13.28 -33.09
CA ILE A 755 -8.53 -12.92 -32.29
C ILE A 755 -8.97 -11.96 -31.18
N LYS A 756 -8.65 -12.30 -29.93
CA LYS A 756 -8.82 -11.39 -28.79
C LYS A 756 -7.44 -10.87 -28.38
N VAL A 757 -7.23 -9.57 -28.55
CA VAL A 757 -5.94 -8.93 -28.22
C VAL A 757 -6.02 -8.28 -26.84
N TYR A 758 -5.01 -8.53 -26.03
CA TYR A 758 -4.74 -7.81 -24.77
C TYR A 758 -3.41 -7.09 -24.88
N ASP A 759 -3.28 -5.91 -24.30
CA ASP A 759 -1.98 -5.26 -24.18
C ASP A 759 -1.16 -5.92 -23.08
N ALA A 760 0.17 -5.83 -23.17
CA ALA A 760 1.08 -6.44 -22.19
C ALA A 760 0.78 -6.02 -20.74
N ALA A 761 0.26 -4.81 -20.54
CA ALA A 761 -0.15 -4.32 -19.22
C ALA A 761 -1.27 -5.16 -18.59
N ASP A 762 -2.15 -5.75 -19.41
CA ASP A 762 -3.34 -6.49 -18.99
C ASP A 762 -3.13 -8.02 -19.06
N VAL A 763 -1.88 -8.47 -19.03
CA VAL A 763 -1.52 -9.89 -19.21
C VAL A 763 -2.24 -10.81 -18.21
N SER A 764 -2.43 -10.39 -16.96
CA SER A 764 -3.14 -11.18 -15.95
C SER A 764 -4.62 -11.39 -16.31
N GLU A 765 -5.26 -10.40 -16.93
CA GLU A 765 -6.63 -10.54 -17.42
C GLU A 765 -6.73 -11.52 -18.57
N ALA A 766 -5.75 -11.51 -19.48
CA ALA A 766 -5.69 -12.45 -20.60
C ALA A 766 -5.59 -13.91 -20.13
N PHE A 767 -4.74 -14.18 -19.14
CA PHE A 767 -4.63 -15.50 -18.52
C PHE A 767 -5.93 -15.92 -17.83
N ARG A 768 -6.58 -15.01 -17.09
CA ARG A 768 -7.87 -15.28 -16.42
C ARG A 768 -8.98 -15.56 -17.43
N TYR A 769 -9.04 -14.81 -18.53
CA TYR A 769 -9.99 -15.03 -19.62
C TYR A 769 -9.78 -16.39 -20.29
N MET A 770 -8.52 -16.82 -20.48
CA MET A 770 -8.22 -18.16 -20.98
C MET A 770 -8.67 -19.25 -19.99
N GLN A 771 -8.40 -19.07 -18.69
CA GLN A 771 -8.71 -20.00 -17.61
C GLN A 771 -10.21 -20.33 -17.54
N GLN A 772 -11.08 -19.35 -17.78
CA GLN A 772 -12.53 -19.54 -17.80
C GLN A 772 -13.03 -20.49 -18.92
N GLY A 773 -12.21 -20.76 -19.95
CA GLY A 773 -12.56 -21.64 -21.08
C GLY A 773 -13.69 -21.12 -21.98
N THR A 774 -14.10 -19.86 -21.80
CA THR A 774 -15.17 -19.21 -22.57
C THR A 774 -14.68 -18.67 -23.91
N HIS A 775 -13.38 -18.41 -24.05
CA HIS A 775 -12.79 -17.86 -25.27
C HIS A 775 -13.03 -18.72 -26.52
N MET A 776 -13.03 -18.05 -27.67
CA MET A 776 -13.12 -18.63 -29.01
C MET A 776 -11.95 -18.10 -29.85
N GLY A 777 -11.39 -18.93 -30.71
CA GLY A 777 -10.21 -18.56 -31.51
C GLY A 777 -8.95 -18.41 -30.64
N LYS A 778 -8.16 -17.35 -30.87
CA LYS A 778 -6.85 -17.17 -30.24
C LYS A 778 -6.78 -15.91 -29.39
N ILE A 779 -6.10 -16.01 -28.24
CA ILE A 779 -5.74 -14.86 -27.41
C ILE A 779 -4.30 -14.47 -27.74
N VAL A 780 -4.10 -13.18 -28.02
CA VAL A 780 -2.79 -12.63 -28.40
C VAL A 780 -2.44 -11.47 -27.48
N ILE A 781 -1.20 -11.45 -27.01
CA ILE A 781 -0.67 -10.36 -26.18
C ILE A 781 0.15 -9.42 -27.06
N ARG A 782 -0.22 -8.15 -27.08
CA ARG A 782 0.48 -7.09 -27.82
C ARG A 782 1.55 -6.48 -26.95
N LEU A 783 2.78 -6.46 -27.46
CA LEU A 783 3.92 -5.78 -26.85
C LEU A 783 4.04 -4.37 -27.46
N PRO A 784 4.08 -3.30 -26.64
CA PRO A 784 4.26 -1.95 -27.15
C PRO A 784 5.70 -1.75 -27.68
N GLN A 785 5.84 -0.87 -28.67
CA GLN A 785 7.17 -0.45 -29.16
C GLN A 785 7.93 0.35 -28.11
N ASP A 786 7.23 1.26 -27.42
CA ASP A 786 7.76 1.92 -26.24
C ASP A 786 7.62 0.97 -25.04
N LEU A 787 8.75 0.39 -24.64
CA LEU A 787 8.77 -0.51 -23.51
C LEU A 787 8.32 0.18 -22.22
N SER A 788 8.48 1.50 -22.07
CA SER A 788 8.06 2.26 -20.88
C SER A 788 6.57 2.08 -20.55
N ALA A 789 5.74 1.81 -21.55
CA ALA A 789 4.30 1.57 -21.39
C ALA A 789 3.97 0.23 -20.70
N ILE A 790 4.92 -0.70 -20.59
CA ILE A 790 4.72 -1.94 -19.83
C ILE A 790 4.89 -1.62 -18.33
N PRO A 791 3.91 -1.86 -17.45
CA PRO A 791 4.08 -1.60 -16.03
C PRO A 791 5.14 -2.55 -15.43
N LEU A 792 6.16 -1.97 -14.79
CA LEU A 792 7.14 -2.71 -13.99
C LEU A 792 6.60 -2.91 -12.58
N ALA A 793 5.73 -3.90 -12.39
CA ALA A 793 5.26 -4.24 -11.06
C ALA A 793 6.33 -5.04 -10.32
N GLY A 794 6.90 -4.51 -9.23
CA GLY A 794 7.75 -5.30 -8.32
C GLY A 794 9.18 -5.58 -8.79
N VAL A 795 9.72 -4.80 -9.71
CA VAL A 795 11.14 -4.87 -10.07
C VAL A 795 11.97 -4.33 -8.91
N LYS A 796 12.66 -5.24 -8.25
CA LYS A 796 13.63 -4.88 -7.23
C LYS A 796 14.93 -4.51 -7.93
N ALA A 797 15.54 -3.36 -7.61
CA ALA A 797 16.87 -3.03 -8.12
C ALA A 797 17.82 -4.21 -7.86
N PRO A 798 18.40 -4.85 -8.89
CA PRO A 798 19.26 -6.01 -8.70
C PRO A 798 20.45 -5.62 -7.83
N VAL A 799 20.73 -6.42 -6.79
CA VAL A 799 21.97 -6.29 -6.01
C VAL A 799 22.85 -7.43 -6.48
N GLU A 800 23.75 -7.15 -7.40
CA GLU A 800 24.79 -8.08 -7.82
C GLU A 800 26.06 -7.82 -7.01
N PHE A 801 26.70 -8.90 -6.56
CA PHE A 801 27.98 -8.84 -5.88
C PHE A 801 29.08 -9.29 -6.83
N SER A 802 30.18 -8.54 -6.87
CA SER A 802 31.32 -8.89 -7.70
C SER A 802 32.01 -10.15 -7.14
N PRO A 803 32.34 -11.12 -8.00
CA PRO A 803 33.11 -12.29 -7.58
C PRO A 803 34.58 -11.96 -7.29
N ASP A 804 35.06 -10.76 -7.67
CA ASP A 804 36.48 -10.37 -7.61
C ASP A 804 36.87 -9.53 -6.37
N VAL A 805 35.94 -9.33 -5.44
CA VAL A 805 36.12 -8.54 -4.21
C VAL A 805 35.75 -9.35 -2.97
N SER A 806 36.21 -8.91 -1.80
CA SER A 806 35.89 -9.51 -0.51
C SER A 806 34.79 -8.74 0.21
N TYR A 807 34.00 -9.45 1.02
CA TYR A 807 33.00 -8.88 1.91
C TYR A 807 33.24 -9.34 3.36
N LEU A 808 33.30 -8.41 4.31
CA LEU A 808 33.55 -8.70 5.73
C LEU A 808 32.24 -8.70 6.52
N LEU A 809 31.92 -9.82 7.17
CA LEU A 809 30.75 -9.97 8.04
C LEU A 809 31.19 -10.14 9.50
N VAL A 810 31.11 -9.04 10.26
CA VAL A 810 31.44 -9.02 11.68
C VAL A 810 30.26 -9.53 12.48
N GLY A 811 30.43 -10.64 13.21
CA GLY A 811 29.33 -11.38 13.81
C GLY A 811 28.49 -12.18 12.80
N GLY A 812 29.00 -12.39 11.59
CA GLY A 812 28.26 -13.00 10.47
C GLY A 812 27.92 -14.49 10.59
N LEU A 813 28.42 -15.18 11.61
CA LEU A 813 28.18 -16.62 11.80
C LEU A 813 26.92 -16.92 12.65
N GLY A 814 26.21 -15.89 13.12
CA GLY A 814 24.87 -16.04 13.72
C GLY A 814 23.77 -16.24 12.66
N GLY A 815 22.55 -16.60 13.07
CA GLY A 815 21.44 -16.93 12.16
C GLY A 815 21.19 -15.90 11.04
N LEU A 816 21.16 -14.60 11.39
CA LEU A 816 20.99 -13.52 10.40
C LEU A 816 22.13 -13.46 9.39
N GLY A 817 23.38 -13.55 9.87
CA GLY A 817 24.55 -13.46 9.00
C GLY A 817 24.71 -14.65 8.07
N ARG A 818 24.26 -15.85 8.48
CA ARG A 818 24.23 -17.05 7.64
C ARG A 818 23.24 -16.90 6.49
N SER A 819 22.02 -16.47 6.79
CA SER A 819 20.98 -16.15 5.79
C SER A 819 21.48 -15.12 4.77
N ILE A 820 22.05 -14.01 5.25
CA ILE A 820 22.63 -12.97 4.39
C ILE A 820 23.77 -13.52 3.54
N SER A 821 24.65 -14.36 4.10
CA SER A 821 25.77 -14.95 3.36
C SER A 821 25.30 -15.86 2.23
N ALA A 822 24.31 -16.73 2.49
CA ALA A 822 23.73 -17.61 1.46
C ALA A 822 23.13 -16.78 0.32
N TRP A 823 22.32 -15.78 0.66
CA TRP A 823 21.77 -14.83 -0.32
C TRP A 823 22.88 -14.10 -1.11
N MET A 824 23.94 -13.62 -0.46
CA MET A 824 25.05 -12.96 -1.15
C MET A 824 25.74 -13.88 -2.17
N VAL A 825 25.94 -15.16 -1.83
CA VAL A 825 26.55 -16.15 -2.74
C VAL A 825 25.65 -16.42 -3.94
N GLU A 826 24.33 -16.55 -3.72
CA GLU A 826 23.34 -16.64 -4.80
C GLU A 826 23.36 -15.41 -5.73
N GLN A 827 23.63 -14.23 -5.17
CA GLN A 827 23.75 -12.97 -5.90
C GLN A 827 25.16 -12.68 -6.46
N GLY A 828 26.08 -13.65 -6.41
CA GLY A 828 27.38 -13.59 -7.10
C GLY A 828 28.62 -13.42 -6.21
N ALA A 829 28.48 -13.22 -4.89
CA ALA A 829 29.63 -13.08 -4.00
C ALA A 829 30.44 -14.39 -3.95
N ARG A 830 31.77 -14.29 -4.00
CA ARG A 830 32.67 -15.45 -3.97
C ARG A 830 33.75 -15.41 -2.90
N HIS A 831 33.92 -14.29 -2.20
CA HIS A 831 34.90 -14.16 -1.11
C HIS A 831 34.26 -13.50 0.11
N LEU A 832 34.03 -14.30 1.16
CA LEU A 832 33.44 -13.85 2.42
C LEU A 832 34.45 -13.98 3.57
N VAL A 833 34.57 -12.97 4.41
CA VAL A 833 35.43 -12.96 5.59
C VAL A 833 34.58 -12.78 6.83
N TYR A 834 34.79 -13.61 7.85
CA TYR A 834 34.03 -13.58 9.09
C TYR A 834 34.92 -13.19 10.26
N LEU A 835 34.52 -12.15 11.00
CA LEU A 835 35.12 -11.81 12.29
C LEU A 835 34.13 -12.14 13.41
N SER A 836 34.42 -13.17 14.20
CA SER A 836 33.60 -13.56 15.35
C SER A 836 34.45 -14.25 16.41
N ARG A 837 34.04 -14.21 17.68
CA ARG A 837 34.83 -14.73 18.82
C ARG A 837 35.24 -16.19 18.65
N THR A 838 34.39 -16.99 18.02
CA THR A 838 34.57 -18.44 17.83
C THR A 838 34.65 -18.83 16.36
N ALA A 839 34.92 -17.89 15.45
CA ALA A 839 34.84 -18.14 14.00
C ALA A 839 35.64 -19.38 13.57
N GLY A 840 34.98 -20.32 12.88
CA GLY A 840 35.58 -21.58 12.41
C GLY A 840 35.89 -22.63 13.50
N GLN A 841 35.66 -22.31 14.78
CA GLN A 841 36.01 -23.18 15.89
C GLN A 841 34.89 -24.16 16.25
N THR A 842 33.63 -23.84 15.96
CA THR A 842 32.48 -24.71 16.27
C THR A 842 32.13 -25.64 15.10
N ASP A 843 31.49 -26.79 15.39
CA ASP A 843 31.00 -27.70 14.34
C ASP A 843 29.97 -27.04 13.43
N LYS A 844 29.10 -26.20 14.00
CA LYS A 844 28.11 -25.42 13.25
C LYS A 844 28.75 -24.45 12.28
N ASP A 845 29.88 -23.83 12.64
CA ASP A 845 30.62 -22.93 11.75
C ASP A 845 31.28 -23.71 10.62
N ARG A 846 31.97 -24.81 10.94
CA ARG A 846 32.60 -25.67 9.93
C ARG A 846 31.61 -26.24 8.92
N ALA A 847 30.44 -26.68 9.38
CA ALA A 847 29.39 -27.20 8.49
C ALA A 847 28.91 -26.13 7.50
N PHE A 848 28.67 -24.91 7.99
CA PHE A 848 28.20 -23.80 7.15
C PHE A 848 29.28 -23.30 6.17
N ILE A 849 30.54 -23.26 6.60
CA ILE A 849 31.65 -22.89 5.70
C ILE A 849 31.76 -23.89 4.55
N ARG A 850 31.65 -25.20 4.82
CA ARG A 850 31.65 -26.22 3.77
C ARG A 850 30.48 -26.04 2.79
N GLU A 851 29.30 -25.70 3.31
CA GLU A 851 28.13 -25.41 2.47
C GLU A 851 28.37 -24.22 1.51
N LEU A 852 29.08 -23.18 1.96
CA LEU A 852 29.47 -22.06 1.10
C LEU A 852 30.56 -22.46 0.09
N GLU A 853 31.52 -23.29 0.50
CA GLU A 853 32.58 -23.81 -0.36
C GLU A 853 32.02 -24.71 -1.48
N ASP A 854 31.01 -25.54 -1.17
CA ASP A 854 30.30 -26.38 -2.13
C ASP A 854 29.53 -25.54 -3.17
N GLN A 855 29.17 -24.29 -2.83
CA GLN A 855 28.57 -23.30 -3.74
C GLN A 855 29.62 -22.45 -4.48
N GLY A 856 30.91 -22.76 -4.33
CA GLY A 856 32.02 -22.07 -4.99
C GLY A 856 32.45 -20.77 -4.32
N CYS A 857 32.06 -20.52 -3.07
CA CYS A 857 32.47 -19.34 -2.30
C CYS A 857 33.62 -19.67 -1.34
N HIS A 858 34.69 -18.88 -1.35
CA HIS A 858 35.78 -18.98 -0.40
C HIS A 858 35.48 -18.19 0.88
N ALA A 859 35.46 -18.86 2.03
CA ALA A 859 35.17 -18.26 3.33
C ALA A 859 36.40 -18.25 4.25
N VAL A 860 36.81 -17.07 4.72
CA VAL A 860 37.91 -16.89 5.68
C VAL A 860 37.34 -16.63 7.08
N CYS A 861 37.80 -17.39 8.08
CA CYS A 861 37.36 -17.23 9.47
C CYS A 861 38.45 -16.65 10.36
N VAL A 862 38.17 -15.50 10.97
CA VAL A 862 39.07 -14.83 11.91
C VAL A 862 38.44 -14.84 13.30
N ALA A 863 39.00 -15.67 14.17
CA ALA A 863 38.58 -15.75 15.56
C ALA A 863 39.11 -14.52 16.32
N GLY A 864 38.20 -13.63 16.74
CA GLY A 864 38.57 -12.37 17.39
C GLY A 864 37.36 -11.53 17.80
N SER A 865 37.61 -10.35 18.37
CA SER A 865 36.57 -9.42 18.80
C SER A 865 36.67 -8.10 18.06
N VAL A 866 35.54 -7.59 17.57
CA VAL A 866 35.47 -6.24 16.96
C VAL A 866 35.85 -5.13 17.95
N VAL A 867 35.73 -5.37 19.25
CA VAL A 867 36.15 -4.44 20.31
C VAL A 867 37.68 -4.28 20.37
N ASN A 868 38.42 -5.23 19.79
CA ASN A 868 39.87 -5.16 19.66
C ASN A 868 40.25 -4.73 18.23
N ILE A 869 40.79 -3.52 18.08
CA ILE A 869 41.19 -2.99 16.77
C ILE A 869 42.26 -3.85 16.07
N ALA A 870 43.09 -4.57 16.81
CA ALA A 870 44.08 -5.48 16.21
C ALA A 870 43.41 -6.65 15.48
N ASP A 871 42.33 -7.20 16.04
CA ASP A 871 41.56 -8.28 15.42
C ASP A 871 40.81 -7.77 14.19
N VAL A 872 40.27 -6.54 14.24
CA VAL A 872 39.63 -5.89 13.09
C VAL A 872 40.63 -5.70 11.94
N ARG A 873 41.82 -5.15 12.24
CA ARG A 873 42.89 -4.99 11.25
C ARG A 873 43.37 -6.33 10.68
N SER A 874 43.44 -7.36 11.54
CA SER A 874 43.78 -8.73 11.12
C SER A 874 42.73 -9.31 10.17
N ALA A 875 41.44 -9.07 10.42
CA ALA A 875 40.36 -9.52 9.54
C ALA A 875 40.42 -8.85 8.16
N ILE A 876 40.66 -7.53 8.10
CA ILE A 876 40.81 -6.80 6.84
C ILE A 876 42.06 -7.27 6.08
N ALA A 877 43.19 -7.47 6.78
CA ALA A 877 44.43 -7.93 6.16
C ALA A 877 44.35 -9.36 5.59
N GLN A 878 43.41 -10.17 6.09
CA GLN A 878 43.17 -11.54 5.61
C GLN A 878 42.14 -11.62 4.46
N CYS A 879 41.60 -10.48 4.00
CA CYS A 879 40.77 -10.47 2.80
C CYS A 879 41.60 -10.91 1.57
N PRO A 880 41.18 -11.97 0.85
CA PRO A 880 41.93 -12.49 -0.30
C PRO A 880 41.87 -11.58 -1.54
N LYS A 881 40.92 -10.63 -1.54
CA LYS A 881 40.65 -9.64 -2.58
C LYS A 881 40.36 -8.28 -1.94
N PRO A 882 40.39 -7.16 -2.69
CA PRO A 882 40.02 -5.84 -2.16
C PRO A 882 38.66 -5.86 -1.45
N LEU A 883 38.53 -5.14 -0.34
CA LEU A 883 37.32 -5.13 0.48
C LEU A 883 36.29 -4.15 -0.09
N ALA A 884 35.16 -4.66 -0.58
CA ALA A 884 34.10 -3.84 -1.18
C ALA A 884 32.92 -3.59 -0.23
N GLY A 885 32.73 -4.40 0.82
CA GLY A 885 31.59 -4.21 1.71
C GLY A 885 31.75 -4.82 3.08
N VAL A 886 31.14 -4.17 4.07
CA VAL A 886 31.18 -4.59 5.47
C VAL A 886 29.78 -4.64 6.08
N PHE A 887 29.46 -5.74 6.74
CA PHE A 887 28.30 -5.90 7.60
C PHE A 887 28.73 -5.97 9.06
N GLN A 888 28.21 -5.06 9.89
CA GLN A 888 28.41 -5.10 11.34
C GLN A 888 27.15 -5.67 12.02
N LEU A 889 27.14 -6.99 12.21
CA LEU A 889 26.04 -7.77 12.80
C LEU A 889 26.28 -8.08 14.27
N SER A 890 27.49 -7.84 14.79
CA SER A 890 27.86 -8.25 16.15
C SER A 890 26.98 -7.60 17.21
N THR A 891 26.49 -8.44 18.14
CA THR A 891 25.60 -8.03 19.22
C THR A 891 25.84 -8.90 20.46
N VAL A 892 25.77 -8.29 21.64
CA VAL A 892 25.71 -8.98 22.93
C VAL A 892 24.56 -8.38 23.73
N LEU A 893 23.59 -9.21 24.10
CA LEU A 893 22.44 -8.81 24.91
C LEU A 893 22.73 -9.03 26.41
N LYS A 894 22.36 -8.03 27.21
CA LYS A 894 22.46 -8.03 28.68
C LYS A 894 21.17 -7.42 29.23
N ASP A 895 20.06 -8.09 28.95
CA ASP A 895 18.73 -7.58 29.20
C ASP A 895 18.42 -7.58 30.70
N ARG A 896 18.14 -6.38 31.21
CA ARG A 896 17.83 -6.12 32.60
C ARG A 896 17.11 -4.79 32.74
N THR A 897 16.11 -4.72 33.61
CA THR A 897 15.49 -3.43 33.95
C THR A 897 16.59 -2.47 34.43
N PHE A 898 16.54 -1.21 33.98
CA PHE A 898 17.52 -0.18 34.31
C PHE A 898 17.78 -0.14 35.82
N SER A 899 16.75 -0.18 36.66
CA SER A 899 16.87 -0.21 38.13
C SER A 899 17.77 -1.33 38.70
N LYS A 900 17.96 -2.43 37.97
CA LYS A 900 18.77 -3.60 38.34
C LYS A 900 20.01 -3.78 37.45
N MET A 901 20.20 -2.91 36.45
CA MET A 901 21.27 -3.00 35.48
C MET A 901 22.61 -2.64 36.14
N SER A 902 23.58 -3.56 36.07
CA SER A 902 24.93 -3.32 36.59
C SER A 902 25.78 -2.51 35.59
N TYR A 903 26.91 -1.99 36.06
CA TYR A 903 27.89 -1.32 35.20
C TYR A 903 28.46 -2.28 34.12
N GLU A 904 28.66 -3.55 34.46
CA GLU A 904 29.10 -4.59 33.51
C GLU A 904 28.03 -4.84 32.42
N ASP A 905 26.75 -4.91 32.82
CA ASP A 905 25.63 -5.06 31.87
C ASP A 905 25.58 -3.89 30.89
N TRP A 906 25.79 -2.67 31.38
CA TRP A 906 25.85 -1.44 30.57
C TRP A 906 27.02 -1.47 29.57
N THR A 907 28.24 -1.60 30.08
CA THR A 907 29.47 -1.49 29.28
C THR A 907 29.62 -2.61 28.26
N THR A 908 29.29 -3.85 28.60
CA THR A 908 29.40 -5.00 27.70
C THR A 908 28.60 -4.80 26.42
N CYS A 909 27.38 -4.29 26.55
CA CYS A 909 26.49 -4.06 25.42
C CYS A 909 26.99 -2.90 24.54
N LEU A 910 27.35 -1.77 25.16
CA LEU A 910 27.88 -0.60 24.46
C LEU A 910 29.18 -0.91 23.73
N ASN A 911 30.14 -1.61 24.35
CA ASN A 911 31.43 -1.91 23.73
C ASN A 911 31.29 -2.61 22.37
N THR A 912 30.35 -3.54 22.25
CA THR A 912 30.17 -4.32 21.01
C THR A 912 29.72 -3.43 19.85
N LYS A 913 28.73 -2.55 20.06
CA LYS A 913 28.14 -1.71 19.00
C LYS A 913 28.78 -0.34 18.87
N VAL A 914 29.17 0.30 19.97
CA VAL A 914 29.81 1.62 19.98
C VAL A 914 31.29 1.48 19.65
N GLN A 915 32.07 0.89 20.56
CA GLN A 915 33.53 0.74 20.35
C GLN A 915 33.85 -0.14 19.15
N GLY A 916 33.11 -1.23 18.94
CA GLY A 916 33.30 -2.09 17.77
C GLY A 916 33.10 -1.37 16.44
N THR A 917 32.06 -0.55 16.33
CA THR A 917 31.81 0.24 15.12
C THR A 917 32.84 1.35 14.96
N TRP A 918 33.31 1.96 16.05
CA TRP A 918 34.40 2.93 16.00
C TRP A 918 35.71 2.30 15.53
N ASN A 919 36.06 1.12 16.01
CA ASN A 919 37.26 0.40 15.56
C ASN A 919 37.17 0.04 14.06
N LEU A 920 35.99 -0.36 13.58
CA LEU A 920 35.75 -0.56 12.15
C LEU A 920 35.93 0.74 11.37
N HIS A 921 35.37 1.84 11.86
CA HIS A 921 35.53 3.16 11.26
C HIS A 921 36.99 3.53 11.06
N GLU A 922 37.81 3.39 12.11
CA GLU A 922 39.24 3.70 12.09
C GLU A 922 40.02 2.77 11.17
N ALA A 923 39.73 1.46 11.19
CA ALA A 923 40.44 0.49 10.37
C ALA A 923 40.11 0.63 8.87
N LEU A 924 38.91 1.11 8.53
CA LEU A 924 38.43 1.27 7.15
C LEU A 924 38.82 2.62 6.52
N GLN A 925 39.49 3.54 7.23
CA GLN A 925 39.87 4.85 6.69
C GLN A 925 40.75 4.76 5.41
N ASN A 926 41.49 3.67 5.24
CA ASN A 926 42.38 3.46 4.10
C ASN A 926 41.72 2.72 2.92
N GLU A 927 40.49 2.22 3.09
CA GLU A 927 39.79 1.41 2.08
C GLU A 927 38.93 2.32 1.19
N LYS A 928 39.53 2.81 0.08
CA LYS A 928 38.88 3.77 -0.83
C LYS A 928 37.81 3.17 -1.73
N ASP A 929 37.88 1.87 -1.98
CA ASP A 929 36.97 1.14 -2.88
C ASP A 929 35.77 0.51 -2.14
N LEU A 930 35.57 0.89 -0.86
CA LEU A 930 34.44 0.39 -0.08
C LEU A 930 33.12 0.95 -0.64
N GLU A 931 32.21 0.06 -1.03
CA GLU A 931 30.91 0.41 -1.58
C GLU A 931 29.82 0.57 -0.51
N PHE A 932 29.90 -0.22 0.57
CA PHE A 932 28.92 -0.15 1.65
C PHE A 932 29.48 -0.53 3.02
N LEU A 933 28.97 0.14 4.06
CA LEU A 933 29.07 -0.26 5.46
C LEU A 933 27.65 -0.29 6.03
N VAL A 934 27.13 -1.49 6.26
CA VAL A 934 25.77 -1.67 6.78
C VAL A 934 25.84 -2.08 8.25
N LEU A 935 25.27 -1.23 9.11
CA LEU A 935 25.21 -1.44 10.55
C LEU A 935 23.85 -2.02 10.91
N PHE A 936 23.84 -3.12 11.65
CA PHE A 936 22.57 -3.68 12.16
C PHE A 936 22.20 -2.99 13.47
N GLY A 937 21.19 -2.14 13.39
CA GLY A 937 20.53 -1.50 14.52
C GLY A 937 19.42 -2.37 15.11
N SER A 938 18.53 -1.74 15.86
CA SER A 938 17.30 -2.37 16.36
C SER A 938 16.21 -1.33 16.60
N VAL A 939 14.96 -1.71 16.34
CA VAL A 939 13.78 -0.91 16.75
C VAL A 939 13.78 -0.54 18.24
N SER A 940 14.51 -1.28 19.08
CA SER A 940 14.75 -0.94 20.50
C SER A 940 15.47 0.41 20.66
N GLY A 941 16.43 0.75 19.79
CA GLY A 941 17.08 2.07 19.76
C GLY A 941 16.14 3.19 19.32
N VAL A 942 15.14 2.87 18.48
CA VAL A 942 14.18 3.83 17.91
C VAL A 942 13.04 4.15 18.88
N CYS A 943 12.45 3.12 19.49
CA CYS A 943 11.25 3.23 20.33
C CYS A 943 11.56 3.14 21.83
N GLY A 944 12.67 2.51 22.21
CA GLY A 944 12.93 2.06 23.59
C GLY A 944 12.23 0.74 23.89
N ASN A 945 12.92 -0.19 24.56
CA ASN A 945 12.33 -1.46 24.97
C ASN A 945 12.64 -1.76 26.44
N VAL A 946 11.64 -2.30 27.15
CA VAL A 946 11.74 -2.60 28.58
C VAL A 946 12.86 -3.61 28.81
N GLY A 947 13.76 -3.31 29.75
CA GLY A 947 14.92 -4.14 30.06
C GLY A 947 16.11 -3.98 29.12
N GLN A 948 16.07 -3.07 28.16
CA GLN A 948 17.10 -2.91 27.13
C GLN A 948 17.69 -1.50 27.09
N ALA A 949 17.83 -0.83 28.23
CA ALA A 949 18.35 0.55 28.29
C ALA A 949 19.76 0.67 27.70
N ASN A 950 20.65 -0.28 28.01
CA ASN A 950 22.00 -0.41 27.44
C ASN A 950 21.98 -0.68 25.92
N TYR A 951 21.15 -1.64 25.48
CA TYR A 951 21.05 -2.02 24.07
C TYR A 951 20.44 -0.91 23.22
N ALA A 952 19.37 -0.28 23.68
CA ALA A 952 18.76 0.87 23.01
C ALA A 952 19.77 2.03 22.91
N ALA A 953 20.50 2.34 23.99
CA ALA A 953 21.52 3.38 24.00
C ALA A 953 22.64 3.10 22.98
N ALA A 954 23.10 1.85 22.89
CA ALA A 954 24.11 1.44 21.92
C ALA A 954 23.62 1.51 20.46
N ASN A 955 22.33 1.24 20.20
CA ASN A 955 21.75 1.40 18.86
C ASN A 955 21.50 2.87 18.50
N GLY A 956 21.17 3.74 19.47
CA GLY A 956 21.08 5.19 19.26
C GLY A 956 22.39 5.80 18.73
N PHE A 957 23.54 5.25 19.17
CA PHE A 957 24.85 5.58 18.60
C PHE A 957 24.96 5.21 17.12
N LEU A 958 24.50 4.02 16.69
CA LEU A 958 24.65 3.56 15.31
C LEU A 958 23.91 4.47 14.32
N THR A 959 22.73 4.98 14.71
CA THR A 959 21.97 5.93 13.90
C THR A 959 22.77 7.21 13.65
N SER A 960 23.28 7.85 14.70
CA SER A 960 24.06 9.10 14.57
C SER A 960 25.45 8.88 13.98
N PHE A 961 26.07 7.71 14.21
CA PHE A 961 27.34 7.35 13.57
C PHE A 961 27.20 7.25 12.06
N THR A 962 26.06 6.74 11.57
CA THR A 962 25.76 6.70 10.13
C THR A 962 25.70 8.11 9.55
N GLN A 963 25.05 9.05 10.26
CA GLN A 963 25.02 10.46 9.87
C GLN A 963 26.44 11.06 9.83
N TYR A 964 27.21 10.90 10.91
CA TYR A 964 28.60 11.35 11.00
C TYR A 964 29.47 10.84 9.84
N ARG A 965 29.42 9.52 9.59
CA ARG A 965 30.25 8.91 8.54
C ARG A 965 29.85 9.36 7.13
N ARG A 966 28.56 9.57 6.88
CA ARG A 966 28.06 10.12 5.61
C ARG A 966 28.47 11.57 5.40
N GLN A 967 28.49 12.39 6.45
CA GLN A 967 28.98 13.77 6.38
C GLN A 967 30.46 13.85 6.02
N LEU A 968 31.24 12.78 6.27
CA LEU A 968 32.61 12.62 5.77
C LEU A 968 32.70 12.14 4.32
N GLY A 969 31.57 11.95 3.63
CA GLY A 969 31.51 11.39 2.27
C GLY A 969 31.78 9.88 2.19
N LEU A 970 31.74 9.18 3.33
CA LEU A 970 32.02 7.75 3.41
C LEU A 970 30.72 6.94 3.43
N PRO A 971 30.69 5.73 2.83
CA PRO A 971 29.48 4.91 2.79
C PRO A 971 29.13 4.42 4.20
N ALA A 972 27.85 4.55 4.55
CA ALA A 972 27.26 4.00 5.76
C ALA A 972 25.74 3.91 5.61
N SER A 973 25.12 2.93 6.26
CA SER A 973 23.69 2.87 6.49
C SER A 973 23.42 2.10 7.79
N VAL A 974 22.26 2.34 8.40
CA VAL A 974 21.79 1.56 9.55
C VAL A 974 20.45 0.92 9.22
N LEU A 975 20.33 -0.37 9.52
CA LEU A 975 19.09 -1.13 9.42
C LEU A 975 18.56 -1.39 10.84
N GLU A 976 17.55 -0.62 11.25
CA GLU A 976 16.89 -0.76 12.55
C GLU A 976 15.90 -1.91 12.49
N LEU A 977 16.36 -3.08 12.94
CA LEU A 977 15.66 -4.35 12.75
C LEU A 977 14.69 -4.67 13.90
N GLY A 978 13.48 -5.09 13.53
CA GLY A 978 12.48 -5.72 14.40
C GLY A 978 12.83 -7.16 14.78
N ILE A 979 11.89 -7.87 15.42
CA ILE A 979 12.11 -9.27 15.83
C ILE A 979 11.95 -10.17 14.62
N VAL A 980 13.02 -10.88 14.25
CA VAL A 980 12.99 -11.88 13.18
C VAL A 980 12.52 -13.22 13.76
N ASP A 981 11.50 -13.83 13.12
CA ASP A 981 10.77 -14.98 13.68
C ASP A 981 11.64 -16.26 13.71
N GLU A 982 12.13 -16.68 12.54
CA GLU A 982 12.75 -18.01 12.36
C GLU A 982 14.27 -18.01 12.62
N ILE A 983 14.92 -16.85 12.51
CA ILE A 983 16.38 -16.71 12.57
C ILE A 983 16.80 -15.58 13.52
N GLY A 984 17.96 -15.72 14.17
CA GLY A 984 18.51 -14.71 15.08
C GLY A 984 18.33 -15.04 16.56
N MET A 985 18.75 -14.13 17.46
CA MET A 985 18.81 -14.42 18.90
C MET A 985 17.42 -14.59 19.55
N ALA A 986 16.36 -14.04 18.95
CA ALA A 986 15.00 -14.18 19.46
C ALA A 986 14.44 -15.59 19.21
N SER A 987 14.79 -16.24 18.10
CA SER A 987 14.35 -17.61 17.80
C SER A 987 15.00 -18.66 18.69
N GLU A 988 16.11 -18.32 19.35
CA GLU A 988 16.71 -19.13 20.41
C GLU A 988 16.00 -18.99 21.78
N ASN A 989 15.03 -18.06 21.90
CA ASN A 989 14.26 -17.79 23.12
C ASN A 989 12.74 -17.81 22.85
N GLU A 990 12.14 -18.99 22.89
CA GLU A 990 10.72 -19.21 22.61
C GLU A 990 9.78 -18.35 23.48
N ALA A 991 10.16 -18.07 24.74
CA ALA A 991 9.36 -17.24 25.63
C ALA A 991 9.27 -15.77 25.15
N ALA A 992 10.36 -15.26 24.55
CA ALA A 992 10.38 -13.92 23.98
C ALA A 992 9.51 -13.82 22.73
N LEU A 993 9.56 -14.83 21.84
CA LEU A 993 8.69 -14.91 20.66
C LEU A 993 7.22 -15.04 21.05
N GLN A 994 6.90 -15.88 22.04
CA GLN A 994 5.53 -16.04 22.52
C GLN A 994 4.98 -14.73 23.11
N ASN A 995 5.80 -13.96 23.83
CA ASN A 995 5.42 -12.65 24.34
C ASN A 995 5.23 -11.61 23.22
N ALA A 996 6.07 -11.63 22.18
CA ALA A 996 5.89 -10.77 21.02
C ALA A 996 4.58 -11.09 20.27
N ARG A 997 4.27 -12.37 20.09
CA ARG A 997 3.02 -12.83 19.47
C ARG A 997 1.79 -12.45 20.34
N SER A 998 1.86 -12.60 21.66
CA SER A 998 0.74 -12.29 22.56
C SER A 998 0.44 -10.78 22.63
N THR A 999 1.45 -9.94 22.49
CA THR A 999 1.32 -8.47 22.39
C THR A 999 1.01 -7.97 20.98
N SER A 1000 0.81 -8.89 20.03
CA SER A 1000 0.55 -8.60 18.62
C SER A 1000 1.64 -7.74 17.98
N LEU A 1001 2.90 -7.91 18.38
CA LEU A 1001 4.04 -7.27 17.71
C LEU A 1001 4.26 -7.91 16.35
N ARG A 1002 4.61 -7.09 15.36
CA ARG A 1002 4.99 -7.58 14.04
C ARG A 1002 6.34 -8.27 14.11
N LEU A 1003 6.35 -9.55 13.76
CA LEU A 1003 7.57 -10.29 13.47
C LEU A 1003 7.93 -10.11 11.99
N ILE A 1004 9.22 -10.22 11.68
CA ILE A 1004 9.71 -10.18 10.31
C ILE A 1004 10.24 -11.54 9.89
N TYR A 1005 10.04 -11.85 8.62
CA TYR A 1005 10.50 -13.08 8.00
C TYR A 1005 11.85 -12.87 7.28
N GLU A 1006 12.51 -13.97 6.94
CA GLU A 1006 13.82 -13.95 6.27
C GLU A 1006 13.81 -13.13 4.97
N ASN A 1007 12.75 -13.24 4.17
CA ASN A 1007 12.63 -12.46 2.94
C ASN A 1007 12.57 -10.94 3.21
N GLU A 1008 11.86 -10.50 4.25
CA GLU A 1008 11.78 -9.09 4.65
C GLU A 1008 13.12 -8.58 5.19
N LEU A 1009 13.89 -9.44 5.88
CA LEU A 1009 15.28 -9.14 6.27
C LEU A 1009 16.14 -8.86 5.03
N ILE A 1010 16.10 -9.74 4.03
CA ILE A 1010 16.87 -9.58 2.80
C ILE A 1010 16.46 -8.29 2.06
N GLU A 1011 15.17 -7.96 2.01
CA GLU A 1011 14.73 -6.67 1.43
C GLU A 1011 15.29 -5.46 2.18
N GLY A 1012 15.39 -5.55 3.51
CA GLY A 1012 16.03 -4.52 4.32
C GLY A 1012 17.51 -4.36 4.05
N VAL A 1013 18.22 -5.48 3.90
CA VAL A 1013 19.64 -5.47 3.53
C VAL A 1013 19.84 -4.85 2.15
N ARG A 1014 18.99 -5.19 1.17
CA ARG A 1014 19.03 -4.58 -0.16
C ARG A 1014 18.84 -3.06 -0.09
N LEU A 1015 17.84 -2.59 0.66
CA LEU A 1015 17.61 -1.16 0.85
C LEU A 1015 18.79 -0.46 1.52
N ALA A 1016 19.39 -1.08 2.54
CA ALA A 1016 20.55 -0.54 3.24
C ALA A 1016 21.79 -0.41 2.33
N ILE A 1017 22.06 -1.42 1.49
CA ILE A 1017 23.12 -1.36 0.47
C ILE A 1017 22.82 -0.25 -0.56
N TYR A 1018 21.58 -0.19 -1.05
CA TYR A 1018 21.16 0.84 -2.01
C TYR A 1018 21.37 2.25 -1.45
N GLN A 1019 20.98 2.49 -0.19
CA GLN A 1019 21.17 3.77 0.48
C GLN A 1019 22.64 4.12 0.70
N CYS A 1020 23.54 3.13 0.85
CA CYS A 1020 24.98 3.38 0.90
C CYS A 1020 25.51 3.90 -0.44
N ARG A 1021 25.06 3.29 -1.55
CA ARG A 1021 25.47 3.64 -2.91
C ARG A 1021 24.81 4.93 -3.41
N ASN A 1022 23.62 5.25 -2.89
CA ASN A 1022 22.81 6.40 -3.27
C ASN A 1022 22.43 7.21 -2.02
N PRO A 1023 23.37 7.95 -1.41
CA PRO A 1023 23.06 8.80 -0.27
C PRO A 1023 22.07 9.92 -0.69
N PRO A 1024 21.16 10.32 0.20
CA PRO A 1024 20.27 11.45 -0.06
C PRO A 1024 21.09 12.74 -0.26
N PRO A 1025 20.54 13.75 -0.96
CA PRO A 1025 21.20 15.04 -1.14
C PRO A 1025 21.63 15.66 0.20
N ALA A 1026 22.73 16.41 0.19
CA ALA A 1026 23.31 17.02 1.40
C ALA A 1026 22.32 17.93 2.17
N ASP A 1027 21.37 18.54 1.47
CA ASP A 1027 20.35 19.44 2.05
C ASP A 1027 19.11 18.70 2.58
N SER A 1028 19.07 17.36 2.48
CA SER A 1028 17.93 16.58 2.96
C SER A 1028 17.92 16.48 4.48
N LEU A 1029 16.85 16.96 5.12
CA LEU A 1029 16.63 16.87 6.58
C LEU A 1029 16.15 15.47 7.04
N THR A 1030 16.23 14.46 6.17
CA THR A 1030 15.76 13.09 6.47
C THR A 1030 16.87 12.25 7.11
N SER A 1031 16.61 11.67 8.28
CA SER A 1031 17.50 10.66 8.86
C SER A 1031 17.51 9.41 7.97
N SER A 1032 18.68 8.94 7.55
CA SER A 1032 18.82 7.78 6.65
C SER A 1032 18.69 6.41 7.34
N SER A 1033 17.89 6.34 8.40
CA SER A 1033 17.68 5.13 9.17
C SER A 1033 16.56 4.30 8.56
N SER A 1034 16.85 3.09 8.10
CA SER A 1034 15.84 2.18 7.57
C SER A 1034 15.26 1.33 8.69
N ILE A 1035 13.97 1.50 8.98
CA ILE A 1035 13.27 0.77 10.06
C ILE A 1035 12.41 -0.33 9.47
N ILE A 1036 12.61 -1.58 9.91
CA ILE A 1036 11.84 -2.74 9.42
C ILE A 1036 11.29 -3.54 10.59
N GLY A 1037 10.06 -4.04 10.46
CA GLY A 1037 9.40 -4.80 11.52
C GLY A 1037 8.76 -3.95 12.62
N LEU A 1038 8.63 -2.64 12.40
CA LEU A 1038 7.94 -1.76 13.33
C LEU A 1038 6.42 -1.74 13.04
N GLY A 1039 5.64 -2.37 13.92
CA GLY A 1039 4.17 -2.36 13.82
C GLY A 1039 3.52 -3.44 14.67
N ASN A 1040 2.20 -3.55 14.53
CA ASN A 1040 1.38 -4.57 15.18
C ASN A 1040 0.65 -5.40 14.13
N THR A 1041 0.41 -6.69 14.43
CA THR A 1041 -0.37 -7.59 13.56
C THR A 1041 -1.87 -7.39 13.69
N LYS A 1042 -2.31 -6.65 14.71
CA LYS A 1042 -3.71 -6.31 14.98
C LYS A 1042 -3.89 -4.79 15.14
N PRO A 1043 -5.10 -4.26 14.87
CA PRO A 1043 -5.38 -2.84 15.02
C PRO A 1043 -5.09 -2.32 16.44
N LEU A 1044 -4.60 -1.08 16.55
CA LEU A 1044 -4.35 -0.44 17.86
C LEU A 1044 -5.62 -0.23 18.70
N THR A 1045 -6.79 -0.32 18.08
CA THR A 1045 -8.10 -0.24 18.73
C THR A 1045 -8.47 -1.52 19.49
N GLU A 1046 -7.79 -2.65 19.25
CA GLU A 1046 -8.08 -3.89 19.94
C GLU A 1046 -7.55 -3.91 21.39
N PRO A 1047 -8.37 -4.37 22.36
CA PRO A 1047 -7.94 -4.53 23.74
C PRO A 1047 -6.73 -5.47 23.86
N GLY A 1048 -5.67 -5.01 24.51
CA GLY A 1048 -4.43 -5.79 24.71
C GLY A 1048 -3.33 -5.51 23.67
N VAL A 1049 -3.64 -4.85 22.55
CA VAL A 1049 -2.61 -4.38 21.62
C VAL A 1049 -1.93 -3.15 22.20
N ARG A 1050 -0.60 -3.20 22.24
CA ARG A 1050 0.25 -2.09 22.71
C ARG A 1050 1.39 -1.90 21.72
N PRO A 1051 1.54 -0.70 21.12
CA PRO A 1051 2.70 -0.42 20.28
C PRO A 1051 3.96 -0.30 21.15
N LEU A 1052 5.13 -0.57 20.57
CA LEU A 1052 6.42 -0.49 21.28
C LEU A 1052 6.75 0.93 21.79
N TRP A 1053 6.23 1.97 21.14
CA TRP A 1053 6.62 3.37 21.36
C TRP A 1053 5.70 4.17 22.28
N ALA A 1054 4.73 3.54 22.95
CA ALA A 1054 3.77 4.22 23.83
C ALA A 1054 3.17 5.50 23.19
N ARG A 1055 3.04 6.60 23.96
CA ARG A 1055 2.60 7.92 23.46
C ARG A 1055 3.82 8.74 23.04
N ASP A 1056 4.09 8.79 21.75
CA ASP A 1056 5.24 9.51 21.18
C ASP A 1056 4.88 10.07 19.80
N ALA A 1057 4.92 11.41 19.69
CA ALA A 1057 4.51 12.13 18.50
C ALA A 1057 5.32 11.77 17.24
N ARG A 1058 6.52 11.18 17.39
CA ARG A 1058 7.31 10.68 16.26
C ARG A 1058 6.55 9.65 15.43
N PHE A 1059 5.64 8.88 16.04
CA PHE A 1059 4.93 7.79 15.39
C PHE A 1059 3.46 8.10 15.08
N ALA A 1060 3.02 9.35 15.22
CA ALA A 1060 1.62 9.74 15.06
C ALA A 1060 1.04 9.40 13.68
N LEU A 1061 1.86 9.29 12.63
CA LEU A 1061 1.42 8.89 11.29
C LEU A 1061 0.94 7.43 11.21
N TYR A 1062 1.37 6.57 12.14
CA TYR A 1062 1.00 5.14 12.14
C TYR A 1062 -0.49 4.91 12.32
N SER A 1063 -1.18 5.74 13.11
CA SER A 1063 -2.63 5.59 13.35
C SER A 1063 -3.44 5.73 12.06
N ASN A 1064 -2.96 6.51 11.08
CA ASN A 1064 -3.62 6.72 9.80
C ASN A 1064 -3.49 5.48 8.89
N LEU A 1065 -2.41 4.71 9.04
CA LEU A 1065 -2.17 3.49 8.25
C LEU A 1065 -2.96 2.30 8.79
N ALA A 1066 -3.12 2.21 10.11
CA ALA A 1066 -3.90 1.15 10.75
C ALA A 1066 -5.40 1.19 10.40
N GLY A 1067 -5.92 2.31 9.88
CA GLY A 1067 -7.31 2.48 9.45
C GLY A 1067 -7.59 2.24 7.96
N ASN A 1068 -6.56 2.28 7.10
CA ASN A 1068 -6.71 2.33 5.63
C ASN A 1068 -6.25 1.05 4.90
N GLY A 1069 -6.10 -0.08 5.59
CA GLY A 1069 -5.73 -1.36 4.98
C GLY A 1069 -6.86 -1.98 4.14
N ASN A 1070 -7.26 -1.32 3.05
CA ASN A 1070 -8.20 -1.83 2.07
C ASN A 1070 -7.50 -1.93 0.70
N ASP A 1071 -6.62 -2.93 0.57
CA ASP A 1071 -6.14 -3.35 -0.75
C ASP A 1071 -7.28 -4.11 -1.47
N GLY A 1072 -7.54 -3.71 -2.70
CA GLY A 1072 -8.74 -4.06 -3.47
C GLY A 1072 -8.98 -5.55 -3.71
N THR A 1073 -10.27 -5.87 -3.92
CA THR A 1073 -10.96 -7.03 -4.56
C THR A 1073 -10.48 -8.47 -4.33
N ALA A 1074 -9.21 -8.74 -4.02
CA ALA A 1074 -8.74 -9.99 -3.39
C ALA A 1074 -8.98 -10.03 -1.86
N GLY A 1075 -9.49 -8.93 -1.30
CA GLY A 1075 -9.66 -8.72 0.14
C GLY A 1075 -10.74 -9.59 0.80
N GLU A 1076 -11.83 -9.95 0.13
CA GLU A 1076 -12.97 -10.61 0.81
C GLU A 1076 -12.69 -12.06 1.24
N ALA A 1077 -12.08 -12.88 0.36
CA ALA A 1077 -11.64 -14.23 0.72
C ALA A 1077 -10.57 -14.21 1.82
N ASN A 1078 -9.62 -13.28 1.71
CA ASN A 1078 -8.58 -13.12 2.72
C ASN A 1078 -9.13 -12.58 4.05
N ASN A 1079 -10.19 -11.76 4.01
CA ASN A 1079 -10.88 -11.24 5.19
C ASN A 1079 -11.69 -12.33 5.90
N GLY A 1080 -12.41 -13.19 5.18
CA GLY A 1080 -13.10 -14.35 5.77
C GLY A 1080 -12.14 -15.31 6.46
N VAL A 1081 -10.95 -15.49 5.89
CA VAL A 1081 -9.90 -16.40 6.41
C VAL A 1081 -9.17 -15.79 7.59
N LYS A 1082 -8.80 -14.50 7.50
CA LYS A 1082 -8.28 -13.75 8.64
C LYS A 1082 -9.28 -13.74 9.79
N LEU A 1083 -10.57 -13.56 9.51
CA LEU A 1083 -11.65 -13.64 10.50
C LEU A 1083 -11.70 -15.03 11.13
N LEU A 1084 -11.70 -16.10 10.33
CA LEU A 1084 -11.71 -17.47 10.82
C LEU A 1084 -10.48 -17.79 11.69
N LEU A 1085 -9.27 -17.53 11.20
CA LEU A 1085 -8.02 -17.77 11.92
C LEU A 1085 -7.92 -16.91 13.19
N SER A 1086 -8.42 -15.67 13.17
CA SER A 1086 -8.45 -14.80 14.35
C SER A 1086 -9.35 -15.35 15.45
N LYS A 1087 -10.54 -15.85 15.11
CA LYS A 1087 -11.49 -16.44 16.06
C LYS A 1087 -10.97 -17.77 16.62
N ILE A 1088 -10.31 -18.58 15.80
CA ILE A 1088 -9.64 -19.82 16.25
C ILE A 1088 -8.48 -19.51 17.19
N GLY A 1089 -7.67 -18.49 16.87
CA GLY A 1089 -6.57 -18.04 17.74
C GLY A 1089 -7.04 -17.50 19.10
N GLN A 1090 -8.26 -16.95 19.18
CA GLN A 1090 -8.88 -16.55 20.44
C GLN A 1090 -9.43 -17.75 21.23
N SER A 1091 -10.07 -18.71 20.55
CA SER A 1091 -10.55 -19.94 21.15
C SER A 1091 -10.59 -21.07 20.13
N ALA A 1092 -9.79 -22.11 20.34
CA ALA A 1092 -9.77 -23.28 19.46
C ALA A 1092 -11.15 -23.97 19.38
N SER A 1093 -11.96 -23.89 20.45
CA SER A 1093 -13.34 -24.42 20.46
C SER A 1093 -14.29 -23.76 19.46
N TYR A 1094 -13.92 -22.61 18.88
CA TYR A 1094 -14.69 -21.96 17.81
C TYR A 1094 -14.84 -22.86 16.58
N LEU A 1095 -13.90 -23.79 16.35
CA LEU A 1095 -14.01 -24.83 15.31
C LEU A 1095 -15.21 -25.77 15.52
N ASN A 1096 -15.90 -25.75 16.66
CA ASN A 1096 -17.11 -26.55 16.88
C ASN A 1096 -18.41 -25.81 16.54
N THR A 1097 -18.32 -24.56 16.05
CA THR A 1097 -19.49 -23.76 15.68
C THR A 1097 -19.88 -23.95 14.22
N GLU A 1098 -21.18 -23.89 13.92
CA GLU A 1098 -21.68 -23.87 12.54
C GLU A 1098 -21.23 -22.60 11.78
N GLU A 1099 -20.99 -21.49 12.49
CA GLU A 1099 -20.44 -20.27 11.88
C GLU A 1099 -19.03 -20.48 11.32
N SER A 1100 -18.20 -21.33 11.93
CA SER A 1100 -16.86 -21.64 11.42
C SER A 1100 -16.90 -22.42 10.09
N LYS A 1101 -17.93 -23.26 9.90
CA LYS A 1101 -18.17 -24.02 8.67
C LYS A 1101 -18.70 -23.11 7.55
N SER A 1102 -19.67 -22.26 7.87
CA SER A 1102 -20.23 -21.28 6.93
C SER A 1102 -19.16 -20.32 6.39
N ILE A 1103 -18.23 -19.84 7.23
CA ILE A 1103 -17.12 -19.00 6.75
C ILE A 1103 -16.19 -19.77 5.78
N LEU A 1104 -15.88 -21.04 6.06
CA LEU A 1104 -15.08 -21.87 5.15
C LEU A 1104 -15.80 -22.12 3.82
N GLN A 1105 -17.11 -22.37 3.85
CA GLN A 1105 -17.94 -22.52 2.66
C GLN A 1105 -17.98 -21.24 1.82
N GLY A 1106 -18.12 -20.07 2.46
CA GLY A 1106 -18.07 -18.78 1.76
C GLY A 1106 -16.71 -18.52 1.09
N VAL A 1107 -15.60 -18.87 1.76
CA VAL A 1107 -14.24 -18.76 1.20
C VAL A 1107 -14.08 -19.66 -0.02
N LEU A 1108 -14.48 -20.93 0.08
CA LEU A 1108 -14.43 -21.87 -1.04
C LEU A 1108 -15.37 -21.46 -2.18
N GLY A 1109 -16.56 -20.97 -1.85
CA GLY A 1109 -17.54 -20.47 -2.81
C GLY A 1109 -17.00 -19.29 -3.62
N MET A 1110 -16.33 -18.34 -2.99
CA MET A 1110 -15.65 -17.24 -3.70
C MET A 1110 -14.57 -17.74 -4.65
N MET A 1111 -13.73 -18.69 -4.21
CA MET A 1111 -12.70 -19.27 -5.08
C MET A 1111 -13.31 -19.93 -6.32
N VAL A 1112 -14.42 -20.65 -6.16
CA VAL A 1112 -15.15 -21.27 -7.27
C VAL A 1112 -15.78 -20.23 -8.20
N ARG A 1113 -16.36 -19.14 -7.66
CA ARG A 1113 -16.92 -18.04 -8.46
C ARG A 1113 -15.87 -17.34 -9.33
N GLN A 1114 -14.62 -17.30 -8.86
CA GLN A 1114 -13.50 -16.70 -9.60
C GLN A 1114 -13.02 -17.61 -10.74
N SER A 1115 -12.98 -18.93 -10.51
CA SER A 1115 -12.45 -19.89 -11.48
C SER A 1115 -13.52 -20.39 -12.48
N MET A 1116 -14.82 -20.32 -12.15
CA MET A 1116 -15.91 -20.85 -12.98
C MET A 1116 -16.97 -19.81 -13.34
N ALA A 1117 -17.13 -19.52 -14.64
CA ALA A 1117 -18.06 -18.47 -15.11
C ALA A 1117 -19.56 -18.76 -14.81
N HIS A 1118 -19.97 -20.03 -14.70
CA HIS A 1118 -21.37 -20.41 -14.50
C HIS A 1118 -21.81 -20.38 -13.03
N THR A 1119 -20.89 -20.11 -12.10
CA THR A 1119 -21.17 -20.11 -10.66
C THR A 1119 -21.34 -18.71 -10.08
N GLN A 1120 -21.17 -17.66 -10.91
CA GLN A 1120 -21.27 -16.27 -10.48
C GLN A 1120 -22.65 -15.89 -9.95
N ASP A 1121 -23.72 -16.50 -10.49
CA ASP A 1121 -25.11 -16.21 -10.14
C ASP A 1121 -25.74 -17.22 -9.15
N MET A 1122 -24.99 -18.24 -8.71
CA MET A 1122 -25.49 -19.31 -7.83
C MET A 1122 -25.58 -18.81 -6.38
N ASP A 1123 -26.51 -19.32 -5.56
CA ASP A 1123 -26.53 -19.07 -4.12
C ASP A 1123 -25.54 -19.98 -3.35
N GLU A 1124 -25.41 -19.83 -2.02
CA GLU A 1124 -24.45 -20.62 -1.22
C GLU A 1124 -24.80 -22.12 -1.15
N ASP A 1125 -26.09 -22.46 -1.16
CA ASP A 1125 -26.56 -23.85 -1.12
C ASP A 1125 -26.34 -24.53 -2.48
N GLU A 1126 -26.58 -23.82 -3.58
CA GLU A 1126 -26.28 -24.26 -4.93
C GLU A 1126 -24.77 -24.43 -5.14
N LEU A 1127 -23.94 -23.53 -4.61
CA LEU A 1127 -22.48 -23.61 -4.66
C LEU A 1127 -21.94 -24.83 -3.93
N ALA A 1128 -22.53 -25.21 -2.80
CA ALA A 1128 -22.10 -26.38 -2.04
C ALA A 1128 -22.19 -27.68 -2.88
N GLY A 1129 -23.10 -27.73 -3.85
CA GLY A 1129 -23.27 -28.83 -4.80
C GLY A 1129 -22.40 -28.77 -6.05
N VAL A 1130 -21.59 -27.72 -6.24
CA VAL A 1130 -20.73 -27.57 -7.43
C VAL A 1130 -19.58 -28.57 -7.38
N ASN A 1131 -19.37 -29.28 -8.49
CA ASN A 1131 -18.23 -30.16 -8.66
C ASN A 1131 -16.94 -29.35 -8.81
N ILE A 1132 -15.93 -29.70 -8.02
CA ILE A 1132 -14.63 -29.06 -8.06
C ILE A 1132 -13.88 -29.63 -9.27
N ASP A 1133 -13.62 -28.79 -10.27
CA ASP A 1133 -12.76 -29.20 -11.38
C ASP A 1133 -11.28 -29.28 -10.95
N SER A 1134 -10.48 -29.95 -11.77
CA SER A 1134 -9.09 -30.23 -11.39
C SER A 1134 -8.19 -29.00 -11.33
N LEU A 1135 -8.53 -27.92 -12.02
CA LEU A 1135 -7.74 -26.68 -12.00
C LEU A 1135 -8.04 -25.90 -10.71
N THR A 1136 -9.32 -25.79 -10.39
CA THR A 1136 -9.84 -25.18 -9.17
C THR A 1136 -9.36 -25.95 -7.92
N ALA A 1137 -9.31 -27.29 -7.98
CA ALA A 1137 -8.78 -28.12 -6.90
C ALA A 1137 -7.31 -27.81 -6.56
N ILE A 1138 -6.49 -27.53 -7.57
CA ILE A 1138 -5.06 -27.24 -7.40
C ILE A 1138 -4.85 -25.81 -6.92
N GLU A 1139 -5.61 -24.85 -7.45
CA GLU A 1139 -5.63 -23.49 -6.92
C GLU A 1139 -6.03 -23.49 -5.45
N MET A 1140 -7.08 -24.23 -5.08
CA MET A 1140 -7.49 -24.44 -3.69
C MET A 1140 -6.35 -25.05 -2.87
N GLN A 1141 -5.73 -26.15 -3.33
CA GLN A 1141 -4.61 -26.78 -2.63
C GLN A 1141 -3.46 -25.80 -2.33
N ASN A 1142 -2.99 -25.08 -3.36
CA ASN A 1142 -1.90 -24.12 -3.24
C ASN A 1142 -2.30 -22.91 -2.38
N TRP A 1143 -3.55 -22.48 -2.48
CA TRP A 1143 -4.09 -21.39 -1.68
C TRP A 1143 -4.22 -21.77 -0.21
N PHE A 1144 -4.70 -22.98 0.14
CA PHE A 1144 -4.79 -23.46 1.52
C PHE A 1144 -3.41 -23.67 2.16
N ARG A 1145 -2.45 -24.18 1.39
CA ARG A 1145 -1.05 -24.29 1.84
C ARG A 1145 -0.47 -22.91 2.17
N ARG A 1146 -0.67 -21.92 1.29
CA ARG A 1146 -0.11 -20.55 1.45
C ARG A 1146 -0.80 -19.74 2.55
N ASN A 1147 -2.14 -19.75 2.59
CA ASN A 1147 -2.90 -18.82 3.43
C ASN A 1147 -3.31 -19.44 4.79
N MET A 1148 -3.37 -20.77 4.89
CA MET A 1148 -3.75 -21.46 6.13
C MET A 1148 -2.68 -22.44 6.65
N GLY A 1149 -1.60 -22.66 5.90
CA GLY A 1149 -0.57 -23.65 6.23
C GLY A 1149 -1.13 -25.07 6.38
N LEU A 1150 -2.17 -25.41 5.61
CA LEU A 1150 -2.78 -26.74 5.61
C LEU A 1150 -2.26 -27.51 4.40
N GLU A 1151 -1.70 -28.70 4.65
CA GLU A 1151 -1.38 -29.64 3.58
C GLU A 1151 -2.62 -30.49 3.28
N ILE A 1152 -3.14 -30.34 2.07
CA ILE A 1152 -4.24 -31.14 1.53
C ILE A 1152 -3.71 -31.79 0.26
N SER A 1153 -3.98 -33.07 0.05
CA SER A 1153 -3.62 -33.77 -1.19
C SER A 1153 -4.71 -33.62 -2.26
N LEU A 1154 -4.33 -33.73 -3.54
CA LEU A 1154 -5.32 -33.74 -4.63
C LEU A 1154 -6.27 -34.94 -4.57
N ALA A 1155 -5.84 -36.04 -3.96
CA ALA A 1155 -6.69 -37.19 -3.72
C ALA A 1155 -7.79 -36.90 -2.69
N GLU A 1156 -7.50 -36.11 -1.65
CA GLU A 1156 -8.49 -35.68 -0.65
C GLU A 1156 -9.49 -34.69 -1.24
N ILE A 1157 -9.03 -33.73 -2.06
CA ILE A 1157 -9.93 -32.81 -2.77
C ILE A 1157 -10.80 -33.57 -3.78
N GLY A 1158 -10.20 -34.51 -4.51
CA GLY A 1158 -10.93 -35.37 -5.46
C GLY A 1158 -11.96 -36.28 -4.79
N LYS A 1159 -11.68 -36.78 -3.58
CA LYS A 1159 -12.64 -37.57 -2.78
C LYS A 1159 -13.82 -36.72 -2.30
N ALA A 1160 -13.59 -35.45 -1.97
CA ALA A 1160 -14.66 -34.55 -1.57
C ALA A 1160 -15.67 -34.32 -2.71
N GLY A 1161 -15.18 -34.21 -3.95
CA GLY A 1161 -15.98 -34.13 -5.18
C GLY A 1161 -16.68 -32.79 -5.39
N VAL A 1162 -17.40 -32.31 -4.37
CA VAL A 1162 -18.13 -31.03 -4.35
C VAL A 1162 -17.63 -30.08 -3.27
N VAL A 1163 -17.91 -28.79 -3.45
CA VAL A 1163 -17.45 -27.70 -2.56
C VAL A 1163 -17.85 -27.92 -1.10
N GLY A 1164 -19.10 -28.34 -0.84
CA GLY A 1164 -19.59 -28.55 0.52
C GLY A 1164 -18.83 -29.64 1.28
N ASN A 1165 -18.53 -30.76 0.61
CA ASN A 1165 -17.75 -31.86 1.20
C ASN A 1165 -16.29 -31.49 1.42
N LEU A 1166 -15.74 -30.62 0.56
CA LEU A 1166 -14.37 -30.12 0.74
C LEU A 1166 -14.31 -29.20 1.96
N ALA A 1167 -15.32 -28.36 2.17
CA ALA A 1167 -15.42 -27.51 3.36
C ALA A 1167 -15.39 -28.35 4.66
N GLU A 1168 -16.14 -29.46 4.70
CA GLU A 1168 -16.12 -30.40 5.83
C GLU A 1168 -14.75 -31.08 6.02
N THR A 1169 -14.11 -31.48 4.93
CA THR A 1169 -12.77 -32.12 4.97
C THR A 1169 -11.73 -31.15 5.54
N ILE A 1170 -11.75 -29.89 5.09
CA ILE A 1170 -10.86 -28.82 5.56
C ILE A 1170 -11.14 -28.47 7.01
N HIS A 1171 -12.41 -28.41 7.40
CA HIS A 1171 -12.83 -28.19 8.78
C HIS A 1171 -12.29 -29.27 9.73
N GLY A 1172 -12.34 -30.54 9.30
CA GLY A 1172 -11.74 -31.67 10.01
C GLY A 1172 -10.22 -31.55 10.17
N LEU A 1173 -9.51 -31.23 9.09
CA LEU A 1173 -8.04 -31.02 9.13
C LEU A 1173 -7.65 -29.84 10.04
N MET A 1174 -8.45 -28.78 10.06
CA MET A 1174 -8.24 -27.67 10.98
C MET A 1174 -8.43 -28.09 12.45
N LYS A 1175 -9.43 -28.91 12.77
CA LYS A 1175 -9.59 -29.44 14.14
C LYS A 1175 -8.38 -30.25 14.60
N VAL A 1176 -7.80 -31.05 13.71
CA VAL A 1176 -6.56 -31.80 14.00
C VAL A 1176 -5.39 -30.84 14.22
N LYS A 1177 -5.18 -29.87 13.31
CA LYS A 1177 -4.08 -28.89 13.41
C LYS A 1177 -4.11 -28.06 14.69
N TYR A 1178 -5.31 -27.68 15.17
CA TYR A 1178 -5.47 -26.85 16.36
C TYR A 1178 -5.83 -27.65 17.63
N GLY A 1179 -5.71 -28.98 17.62
CA GLY A 1179 -5.86 -29.83 18.81
C GLY A 1179 -7.29 -29.93 19.37
N VAL A 1180 -8.30 -29.73 18.53
CA VAL A 1180 -9.73 -29.75 18.89
C VAL A 1180 -10.34 -31.10 18.51
N THR A 1181 -9.75 -32.19 18.99
CA THR A 1181 -10.37 -33.51 18.88
C THR A 1181 -11.21 -33.77 20.13
N GLY A 1182 -12.53 -33.71 19.97
CA GLY A 1182 -13.44 -34.29 20.95
C GLY A 1182 -13.26 -35.80 20.96
N LYS A 1183 -13.09 -36.39 22.15
CA LYS A 1183 -13.30 -37.83 22.34
C LYS A 1183 -14.72 -38.16 21.85
N GLN A 1184 -14.83 -38.93 20.77
CA GLN A 1184 -16.01 -39.78 20.60
C GLN A 1184 -15.83 -40.96 21.55
N ASP A 1185 -16.58 -40.95 22.65
CA ASP A 1185 -16.80 -42.15 23.44
C ASP A 1185 -17.58 -43.17 22.60
N GLY A 1186 -17.01 -44.38 22.48
CA GLY A 1186 -17.77 -45.63 22.31
C GLY A 1186 -18.13 -46.07 20.89
N ALA A 1187 -17.23 -46.83 20.24
CA ALA A 1187 -17.58 -48.05 19.52
C ALA A 1187 -16.31 -48.91 19.35
N ASP A 1188 -16.33 -50.12 19.92
CA ASP A 1188 -15.29 -51.15 19.79
C ASP A 1188 -14.95 -51.45 18.32
N PRO A 1189 -13.66 -51.60 17.96
CA PRO A 1189 -13.25 -52.29 16.75
C PRO A 1189 -13.01 -53.78 17.06
N GLU A 1190 -14.09 -54.49 17.35
CA GLU A 1190 -14.17 -55.95 17.18
C GLU A 1190 -15.43 -56.25 16.38
N ASN A 1191 -15.31 -56.25 15.05
CA ASN A 1191 -15.77 -57.34 14.19
C ASN A 1191 -15.66 -57.02 12.70
N ASP A 1192 -15.27 -58.08 11.98
CA ASP A 1192 -15.59 -58.43 10.60
C ASP A 1192 -14.78 -57.82 9.44
N LEU A 1193 -13.75 -58.62 9.10
CA LEU A 1193 -13.46 -59.08 7.75
C LEU A 1193 -14.75 -59.46 6.99
N ASP A 1194 -15.01 -58.77 5.87
CA ASP A 1194 -15.42 -59.36 4.56
C ASP A 1194 -15.34 -58.31 3.43
#